data_AF-A0AAD5GAF3-F1
#
_entry.id   AF-A0AAD5GAF3-F1
#
_cell.length_a   1.000
_cell.length_b   1.000
_cell.length_c   1.000
_cell.angle_alpha   90.00
_cell.angle_beta   90.00
_cell.angle_gamma   90.00
#
_symmetry.space_group_name_H-M   'P 1'
#
loop_
_entity.id
_entity.type
_entity.pdbx_description
1 polymer ?
#
loop_
_entity_poly.entity_id
_entity_poly.type
_entity_poly.pdbx_seq_one_letter_code
_entity_poly.pdbx_strand_id
1 'polypeptide(L)'
;MAIISFLFLSLFIFIHPTTQTNLIQQACKATRYPQLCLSSLTQYPTSNAIDIIQSALTISSLNLRQAQSMAQSILDSPTTNLNKITAAKNCLDHLKNSEYRLKSTVDALPRGEIKHGRAWMSAGLAYQYDCWSALKYVNDSKMINQTMSFLDSFIGYTSNALSLMRAYDEDVTVCKGGACDYATVQEAVNAGPDWGENRFVIRVKEGVYEETVRVGIEKQNVVVLGDGIGKTVITGSLNVGQPGLSTYNTATFVTAHGRIDPAQTTGFVFQNCLINGTEEYMRLYNSKPKAHRNFLGRPWKEFSRTVFIDCNLDALITPQGWLPWKGDFALKTLYYGESGNSGKGSDLSGRVNWTSDQIRQACKATRNPQLCESSLAHSPNTNPIQIIQSALSISSNNLNTAQSKLQSILKSSPSNPNTTSATKTCMEYLRNSQYRVNSTADALPRNRIKDCRAWTSAALTYQYDCLSALSYVNNAKLNDIMSFMDTLISYTSNALSMMMAYDVFGDKTASWGPPKTERDGFWERGGSGDPRKLLGVPVGLKVDVTVCKGGACKYATVQAAVNAAPDWVSGRRFVVVVKAGVYKESVLVGLEKRNVVVLGEGMGKTVISESSSVGQPGISTYNSATVGILGDGFMASNLTIENTAGADSQAVALRINGDQSVIENCEILGNQDTLYLHSLRHFFKSCRIQGNVDFIFGNSATIFQDCTILICPRQLTPGKGEKSTVTAHGRTDPAQTTGFVFRNCLVNGTEEYMKLYNKNPNIHINFLGRPWKEFSRTVFISCRLETLITPQGWMPWSGNFALKTLYYGEFNNSGNGSELSKRVQWSSQIPTGHVDVYSVTNFIQGDQWKLA
;
A
#
# COMPACT_ATOMS: atom_id res chain seq x y z
N MET A 1 -40.78 -32.90 80.10
CA MET A 1 -39.59 -32.69 80.95
C MET A 1 -38.39 -32.67 80.00
N ALA A 2 -38.04 -31.52 79.42
CA ALA A 2 -37.10 -30.50 79.91
C ALA A 2 -35.63 -30.99 79.77
N ILE A 3 -34.64 -30.30 79.18
CA ILE A 3 -34.49 -28.92 78.67
C ILE A 3 -33.14 -28.86 77.89
N ILE A 4 -33.11 -28.07 76.80
CA ILE A 4 -31.98 -27.32 76.18
C ILE A 4 -30.97 -27.98 75.19
N SER A 5 -30.97 -27.34 74.01
CA SER A 5 -30.17 -27.44 72.79
C SER A 5 -28.76 -26.80 72.87
N PHE A 6 -27.78 -27.31 72.11
CA PHE A 6 -27.27 -26.69 70.86
C PHE A 6 -26.02 -27.41 70.29
N LEU A 7 -25.95 -27.41 68.95
CA LEU A 7 -24.81 -27.58 68.03
C LEU A 7 -24.30 -29.00 67.67
N PHE A 8 -24.77 -29.44 66.50
CA PHE A 8 -24.12 -30.40 65.61
C PHE A 8 -22.78 -29.87 65.09
N LEU A 9 -21.74 -30.70 65.14
CA LEU A 9 -20.64 -30.65 64.18
C LEU A 9 -20.24 -32.09 63.83
N SER A 10 -20.66 -32.57 62.66
CA SER A 10 -20.24 -33.85 62.11
C SER A 10 -18.86 -33.73 61.49
N LEU A 11 -17.97 -34.60 61.97
CA LEU A 11 -16.62 -34.83 61.49
C LEU A 11 -16.65 -35.31 60.02
N PHE A 12 -16.19 -34.47 59.08
CA PHE A 12 -15.67 -34.93 57.79
C PHE A 12 -14.15 -34.76 57.80
N ILE A 13 -13.46 -35.81 57.38
CA ILE A 13 -12.00 -35.95 57.29
C ILE A 13 -11.43 -34.80 56.42
N PHE A 14 -10.64 -33.90 57.00
CA PHE A 14 -9.86 -32.92 56.23
C PHE A 14 -8.52 -33.56 55.81
N ILE A 15 -8.46 -33.92 54.53
CA ILE A 15 -7.24 -34.28 53.80
C ILE A 15 -6.25 -33.10 53.91
N HIS A 16 -5.03 -33.34 54.39
CA HIS A 16 -3.94 -32.36 54.28
C HIS A 16 -3.64 -32.07 52.80
N PRO A 17 -3.52 -30.81 52.35
CA PRO A 17 -3.14 -30.52 50.97
C PRO A 17 -1.75 -31.09 50.70
N THR A 18 -1.61 -31.89 49.64
CA THR A 18 -0.31 -32.31 49.11
C THR A 18 0.53 -31.08 48.73
N THR A 19 1.86 -31.19 48.76
CA THR A 19 2.83 -30.13 48.36
C THR A 19 2.52 -29.53 46.98
N GLN A 20 1.94 -30.33 46.08
CA GLN A 20 1.47 -29.92 44.74
C GLN A 20 0.34 -28.89 44.77
N THR A 21 -0.64 -29.02 45.68
CA THR A 21 -1.80 -28.11 45.79
C THR A 21 -1.37 -26.72 46.26
N ASN A 22 -0.32 -26.63 47.08
CA ASN A 22 0.19 -25.36 47.61
C ASN A 22 0.88 -24.51 46.52
N LEU A 23 1.67 -25.14 45.64
CA LEU A 23 2.37 -24.45 44.54
C LEU A 23 1.41 -23.86 43.51
N ILE A 24 0.39 -24.62 43.09
CA ILE A 24 -0.65 -24.13 42.17
C ILE A 24 -1.42 -22.96 42.81
N GLN A 25 -1.78 -23.09 44.08
CA GLN A 25 -2.50 -22.04 44.80
C GLN A 25 -1.70 -20.74 44.91
N GLN A 26 -0.38 -20.82 45.09
CA GLN A 26 0.50 -19.65 45.09
C GLN A 26 0.63 -19.05 43.69
N ALA A 27 0.90 -19.86 42.67
CA ALA A 27 1.06 -19.40 41.29
C ALA A 27 -0.22 -18.71 40.76
N CYS A 28 -1.40 -19.27 41.06
CA CYS A 28 -2.66 -18.72 40.62
C CYS A 28 -3.01 -17.35 41.24
N LYS A 29 -2.40 -16.96 42.37
CA LYS A 29 -2.55 -15.59 42.93
C LYS A 29 -2.00 -14.51 42.00
N ALA A 30 -1.02 -14.84 41.16
CA ALA A 30 -0.42 -13.91 40.22
C ALA A 30 -1.23 -13.76 38.91
N THR A 31 -2.37 -14.44 38.79
CA THR A 31 -3.18 -14.48 37.57
C THR A 31 -4.39 -13.56 37.61
N ARG A 32 -4.89 -13.19 36.42
CA ARG A 32 -6.06 -12.32 36.28
C ARG A 32 -7.35 -12.98 36.79
N TYR A 33 -7.46 -14.30 36.70
CA TYR A 33 -8.61 -15.09 37.15
C TYR A 33 -8.17 -16.22 38.09
N PRO A 34 -7.81 -15.94 39.36
CA PRO A 34 -7.20 -16.90 40.27
C PRO A 34 -8.03 -18.16 40.55
N GLN A 35 -9.35 -18.04 40.66
CA GLN A 35 -10.24 -19.17 40.90
C GLN A 35 -10.33 -20.10 39.68
N LEU A 36 -10.42 -19.52 38.48
CA LEU A 36 -10.41 -20.25 37.22
C LEU A 36 -9.06 -20.95 36.98
N CYS A 37 -7.96 -20.31 37.38
CA CYS A 37 -6.62 -20.89 37.37
C CYS A 37 -6.55 -22.12 38.29
N LEU A 38 -7.02 -21.98 39.54
CA LEU A 38 -6.96 -23.04 40.53
C LEU A 38 -7.84 -24.25 40.14
N SER A 39 -9.07 -24.01 39.70
CA SER A 39 -10.00 -25.08 39.33
C SER A 39 -9.56 -25.85 38.09
N SER A 40 -8.82 -25.21 37.17
CA SER A 40 -8.37 -25.85 35.93
C SER A 40 -7.04 -26.58 36.05
N LEU A 41 -6.13 -26.13 36.91
CA LEU A 41 -4.79 -26.72 37.05
C LEU A 41 -4.70 -27.84 38.09
N THR A 42 -5.64 -27.92 39.03
CA THR A 42 -5.63 -28.94 40.10
C THR A 42 -5.70 -30.38 39.61
N GLN A 43 -6.11 -30.61 38.36
CA GLN A 43 -6.20 -31.93 37.72
C GLN A 43 -4.90 -32.35 36.99
N TYR A 44 -3.91 -31.47 36.88
CA TYR A 44 -2.67 -31.73 36.13
C TYR A 44 -1.48 -32.00 37.08
N PRO A 45 -0.66 -33.02 36.79
CA PRO A 45 0.56 -33.28 37.54
C PRO A 45 1.56 -32.13 37.34
N THR A 46 1.96 -31.46 38.41
CA THR A 46 2.91 -30.33 38.36
C THR A 46 3.93 -30.45 39.47
N SER A 47 5.23 -30.31 39.16
CA SER A 47 6.31 -30.42 40.14
C SER A 47 7.05 -29.09 40.38
N ASN A 48 6.97 -28.14 39.43
CA ASN A 48 7.65 -26.85 39.48
C ASN A 48 6.87 -25.75 38.71
N ALA A 49 7.37 -24.51 38.73
CA ALA A 49 6.69 -23.37 38.10
C ALA A 49 6.59 -23.46 36.56
N ILE A 50 7.57 -24.09 35.89
CA ILE A 50 7.50 -24.35 34.43
C ILE A 50 6.41 -25.36 34.13
N ASP A 51 6.27 -26.43 34.92
CA ASP A 51 5.21 -27.43 34.72
C ASP A 51 3.81 -26.83 34.88
N ILE A 52 3.66 -25.87 35.81
CA ILE A 52 2.42 -25.12 36.02
C ILE A 52 2.09 -24.29 34.76
N ILE A 53 3.09 -23.61 34.18
CA ILE A 53 2.91 -22.87 32.93
C ILE A 53 2.56 -23.81 31.78
N GLN A 54 3.28 -24.93 31.62
CA GLN A 54 3.01 -25.92 30.57
C GLN A 54 1.61 -26.52 30.67
N SER A 55 1.14 -26.79 31.89
CA SER A 55 -0.22 -27.26 32.14
C SER A 55 -1.26 -26.21 31.74
N ALA A 56 -1.01 -24.94 32.07
CA ALA A 56 -1.88 -23.83 31.67
C ALA A 56 -1.93 -23.64 30.14
N LEU A 57 -0.79 -23.77 29.45
CA LEU A 57 -0.72 -23.76 27.98
C LEU A 57 -1.52 -24.90 27.36
N THR A 58 -1.41 -26.10 27.93
CA THR A 58 -2.12 -27.29 27.47
C THR A 58 -3.64 -27.10 27.56
N ILE A 59 -4.13 -26.56 28.68
CA ILE A 59 -5.54 -26.23 28.88
C ILE A 59 -6.03 -25.23 27.82
N SER A 60 -5.25 -24.18 27.55
CA SER A 60 -5.56 -23.22 26.48
C SER A 60 -5.61 -23.87 25.09
N SER A 61 -4.63 -24.72 24.75
CA SER A 61 -4.62 -25.42 23.45
C SER A 61 -5.80 -26.37 23.26
N LEU A 62 -6.26 -27.05 24.32
CA LEU A 62 -7.44 -27.92 24.27
C LEU A 62 -8.73 -27.10 24.06
N ASN A 63 -8.90 -26.02 24.81
CA ASN A 63 -10.06 -25.14 24.68
C ASN A 63 -10.10 -24.42 23.32
N LEU A 64 -8.95 -24.13 22.72
CA LEU A 64 -8.87 -23.58 21.37
C LEU A 64 -9.51 -24.51 20.33
N ARG A 65 -9.19 -25.81 20.37
CA ARG A 65 -9.76 -26.80 19.44
C ARG A 65 -11.27 -26.91 19.61
N GLN A 66 -11.75 -26.88 20.85
CA GLN A 66 -13.17 -26.84 21.17
C GLN A 66 -13.83 -25.57 20.60
N ALA A 67 -13.22 -24.39 20.77
CA ALA A 67 -13.71 -23.12 20.22
C ALA A 67 -13.81 -23.16 18.69
N GLN A 68 -12.80 -23.73 18.01
CA GLN A 68 -12.81 -23.92 16.55
C GLN A 68 -13.98 -24.83 16.14
N SER A 69 -14.20 -25.94 16.84
CA SER A 69 -15.33 -26.84 16.58
C SER A 69 -16.68 -26.15 16.79
N MET A 70 -16.82 -25.32 17.81
CA MET A 70 -18.06 -24.57 18.08
C MET A 70 -18.32 -23.51 17.01
N ALA A 71 -17.29 -22.76 16.62
CA ALA A 71 -17.38 -21.78 15.53
C ALA A 71 -17.69 -22.44 14.17
N GLN A 72 -17.13 -23.63 13.92
CA GLN A 72 -17.45 -24.43 12.74
C GLN A 72 -18.90 -24.92 12.77
N SER A 73 -19.42 -25.33 13.93
CA SER A 73 -20.84 -25.69 14.09
C SER A 73 -21.79 -24.52 13.80
N ILE A 74 -21.36 -23.28 14.05
CA ILE A 74 -22.12 -22.08 13.64
C ILE A 74 -22.20 -21.99 12.11
N LEU A 75 -21.09 -22.24 11.43
CA LEU A 75 -20.99 -22.20 9.97
C LEU A 75 -21.77 -23.35 9.31
N ASP A 76 -21.75 -24.53 9.92
CA ASP A 76 -22.42 -25.73 9.40
C ASP A 76 -23.93 -25.73 9.66
N SER A 77 -24.43 -24.85 10.54
CA SER A 77 -25.86 -24.74 10.80
C SER A 77 -26.63 -24.18 9.59
N PRO A 78 -27.78 -24.76 9.20
CA PRO A 78 -28.58 -24.25 8.10
C PRO A 78 -29.05 -22.82 8.38
N THR A 79 -28.52 -21.84 7.65
CA THR A 79 -28.89 -20.43 7.82
C THR A 79 -28.74 -19.65 6.52
N THR A 80 -29.66 -18.72 6.28
CA THR A 80 -29.56 -17.73 5.19
C THR A 80 -29.03 -16.38 5.68
N ASN A 81 -28.68 -16.27 6.98
CA ASN A 81 -28.18 -15.04 7.58
C ASN A 81 -26.70 -14.82 7.23
N LEU A 82 -26.44 -13.94 6.27
CA LEU A 82 -25.10 -13.64 5.80
C LEU A 82 -24.18 -13.04 6.89
N ASN A 83 -24.75 -12.30 7.86
CA ASN A 83 -23.97 -11.75 8.97
C ASN A 83 -23.47 -12.86 9.90
N LYS A 84 -24.29 -13.88 10.15
CA LYS A 84 -23.90 -15.07 10.93
C LYS A 84 -22.79 -15.86 10.24
N ILE A 85 -22.94 -16.10 8.93
CA ILE A 85 -21.92 -16.81 8.13
C ILE A 85 -20.59 -16.06 8.14
N THR A 86 -20.64 -14.73 7.94
CA THR A 86 -19.43 -13.89 7.90
C THR A 86 -18.75 -13.83 9.27
N ALA A 87 -19.53 -13.64 10.35
CA ALA A 87 -19.00 -13.63 11.71
C ALA A 87 -18.35 -14.97 12.10
N ALA A 88 -18.96 -16.10 11.74
CA ALA A 88 -18.40 -17.43 12.00
C ALA A 88 -17.10 -17.67 11.23
N LYS A 89 -17.03 -17.28 9.95
CA LYS A 89 -15.80 -17.34 9.14
C LYS A 89 -14.67 -16.49 9.73
N ASN A 90 -14.98 -15.24 10.07
CA ASN A 90 -14.00 -14.34 10.69
C ASN A 90 -13.50 -14.89 12.03
N CYS A 91 -14.40 -15.38 12.88
CA CYS A 91 -14.00 -16.02 14.14
C CYS A 91 -13.07 -17.23 13.89
N LEU A 92 -13.39 -18.12 12.94
CA LEU A 92 -12.54 -19.27 12.60
C LEU A 92 -11.13 -18.85 12.15
N ASP A 93 -11.03 -17.80 11.33
CA ASP A 93 -9.72 -17.32 10.87
C ASP A 93 -8.91 -16.69 12.02
N HIS A 94 -9.55 -15.94 12.92
CA HIS A 94 -8.90 -15.47 14.15
C HIS A 94 -8.45 -16.64 15.04
N LEU A 95 -9.27 -17.69 15.22
CA LEU A 95 -8.90 -18.87 16.00
C LEU A 95 -7.74 -19.66 15.37
N LYS A 96 -7.63 -19.74 14.04
CA LYS A 96 -6.44 -20.32 13.35
C LYS A 96 -5.18 -19.50 13.61
N ASN A 97 -5.28 -18.17 13.59
CA ASN A 97 -4.16 -17.29 13.94
C ASN A 97 -3.76 -17.46 15.41
N SER A 98 -4.74 -17.63 16.30
CA SER A 98 -4.51 -17.96 17.71
C SER A 98 -3.79 -19.31 17.87
N GLU A 99 -4.18 -20.33 17.10
CA GLU A 99 -3.54 -21.65 17.09
C GLU A 99 -2.05 -21.59 16.77
N TYR A 100 -1.71 -20.88 15.68
CA TYR A 100 -0.33 -20.70 15.28
C TYR A 100 0.51 -20.06 16.39
N ARG A 101 -0.05 -19.04 17.07
CA ARG A 101 0.63 -18.32 18.16
C ARG A 101 0.76 -19.16 19.42
N LEU A 102 -0.30 -19.87 19.84
CA LEU A 102 -0.25 -20.76 20.99
C LEU A 102 0.75 -21.91 20.76
N LYS A 103 0.80 -22.48 19.55
CA LYS A 103 1.81 -23.47 19.18
C LYS A 103 3.23 -22.90 19.28
N SER A 104 3.45 -21.70 18.74
CA SER A 104 4.74 -21.02 18.84
C SER A 104 5.17 -20.81 20.30
N THR A 105 4.23 -20.46 21.18
CA THR A 105 4.45 -20.31 22.62
C THR A 105 4.84 -21.63 23.30
N VAL A 106 4.13 -22.72 22.98
CA VAL A 106 4.42 -24.06 23.52
C VAL A 106 5.82 -24.51 23.10
N ASP A 107 6.20 -24.28 21.85
CA ASP A 107 7.53 -24.63 21.33
C ASP A 107 8.64 -23.79 21.98
N ALA A 108 8.36 -22.54 22.37
CA ALA A 108 9.32 -21.62 22.97
C ALA A 108 9.76 -22.04 24.39
N LEU A 109 8.83 -22.63 25.15
CA LEU A 109 9.00 -22.83 26.59
C LEU A 109 10.18 -23.76 26.93
N PRO A 110 10.33 -24.95 26.31
CA PRO A 110 11.46 -25.85 26.56
C PRO A 110 12.81 -25.26 26.16
N ARG A 111 12.82 -24.22 25.31
CA ARG A 111 14.04 -23.53 24.85
C ARG A 111 14.45 -22.35 25.74
N GLY A 112 13.71 -22.08 26.82
CA GLY A 112 13.96 -20.93 27.70
C GLY A 112 13.56 -19.58 27.08
N GLU A 113 12.87 -19.57 25.93
CA GLU A 113 12.47 -18.35 25.20
C GLU A 113 11.16 -17.75 25.74
N ILE A 114 11.01 -17.67 27.06
CA ILE A 114 9.76 -17.27 27.74
C ILE A 114 9.24 -15.90 27.24
N LYS A 115 10.13 -14.96 26.91
CA LYS A 115 9.76 -13.63 26.39
C LYS A 115 9.13 -13.67 25.00
N HIS A 116 9.67 -14.47 24.09
CA HIS A 116 9.05 -14.70 22.76
C HIS A 116 7.71 -15.42 22.92
N GLY A 117 7.68 -16.45 23.79
CA GLY A 117 6.44 -17.14 24.15
C GLY A 117 5.38 -16.19 24.69
N ARG A 118 5.73 -15.23 25.55
CA ARG A 118 4.78 -14.23 26.09
C ARG A 118 4.24 -13.33 24.98
N ALA A 119 5.09 -12.86 24.07
CA ALA A 119 4.67 -12.00 22.97
C ALA A 119 3.71 -12.73 22.01
N TRP A 120 4.04 -13.98 21.65
CA TRP A 120 3.16 -14.82 20.85
C TRP A 120 1.86 -15.14 21.57
N MET A 121 1.91 -15.48 22.85
CA MET A 121 0.72 -15.73 23.65
C MET A 121 -0.20 -14.50 23.76
N SER A 122 0.38 -13.31 23.91
CA SER A 122 -0.39 -12.06 23.94
C SER A 122 -1.11 -11.81 22.61
N ALA A 123 -0.45 -12.07 21.48
CA ALA A 123 -1.09 -12.02 20.16
C ALA A 123 -2.18 -13.09 20.01
N GLY A 124 -1.93 -14.31 20.49
CA GLY A 124 -2.90 -15.40 20.49
C GLY A 124 -4.18 -15.04 21.26
N LEU A 125 -4.04 -14.39 22.42
CA LEU A 125 -5.14 -13.90 23.25
C LEU A 125 -5.95 -12.79 22.55
N ALA A 126 -5.28 -11.86 21.86
CA ALA A 126 -5.95 -10.81 21.08
C ALA A 126 -6.86 -11.42 20.00
N TYR A 127 -6.37 -12.42 19.27
CA TYR A 127 -7.18 -13.12 18.27
C TYR A 127 -8.37 -13.88 18.86
N GLN A 128 -8.26 -14.42 20.08
CA GLN A 128 -9.41 -15.06 20.76
C GLN A 128 -10.51 -14.03 21.06
N TYR A 129 -10.11 -12.84 21.53
CA TYR A 129 -11.04 -11.74 21.76
C TYR A 129 -11.64 -11.21 20.45
N ASP A 130 -10.86 -11.14 19.36
CA ASP A 130 -11.36 -10.75 18.05
C ASP A 130 -12.43 -11.71 17.52
N CYS A 131 -12.26 -13.03 17.70
CA CYS A 131 -13.31 -14.01 17.41
C CYS A 131 -14.57 -13.75 18.26
N TRP A 132 -14.42 -13.58 19.58
CA TRP A 132 -15.56 -13.25 20.45
C TRP A 132 -16.27 -11.96 19.99
N SER A 133 -15.48 -10.95 19.63
CA SER A 133 -15.97 -9.66 19.15
C SER A 133 -16.65 -9.75 17.78
N ALA A 134 -16.22 -10.66 16.90
CA ALA A 134 -16.87 -10.92 15.62
C ALA A 134 -18.28 -11.50 15.82
N LEU A 135 -18.47 -12.33 16.85
CA LEU A 135 -19.75 -13.00 17.13
C LEU A 135 -20.76 -12.11 17.88
N LYS A 136 -20.31 -11.10 18.64
CA LYS A 136 -21.16 -10.32 19.56
C LYS A 136 -22.31 -9.52 18.93
N TYR A 137 -22.22 -9.22 17.63
CA TYR A 137 -23.25 -8.45 16.92
C TYR A 137 -24.24 -9.31 16.14
N VAL A 138 -24.12 -10.65 16.23
CA VAL A 138 -25.04 -11.56 15.55
C VAL A 138 -26.22 -11.86 16.48
N ASN A 139 -27.39 -11.33 16.13
CA ASN A 139 -28.61 -11.42 16.94
C ASN A 139 -29.33 -12.78 16.76
N ASP A 140 -28.65 -13.90 17.04
CA ASP A 140 -29.16 -15.28 16.96
C ASP A 140 -28.80 -16.04 18.26
N SER A 141 -29.79 -16.62 18.93
CA SER A 141 -29.84 -16.48 20.40
C SER A 141 -29.38 -17.67 21.24
N LYS A 142 -29.05 -18.83 20.67
CA LYS A 142 -28.59 -19.98 21.48
C LYS A 142 -27.16 -20.41 21.20
N MET A 143 -26.87 -20.84 19.97
CA MET A 143 -25.55 -21.40 19.64
C MET A 143 -24.43 -20.34 19.66
N ILE A 144 -24.72 -19.11 19.27
CA ILE A 144 -23.77 -18.00 19.32
C ILE A 144 -23.49 -17.61 20.77
N ASN A 145 -24.54 -17.47 21.60
CA ASN A 145 -24.39 -17.18 23.02
C ASN A 145 -23.61 -18.28 23.76
N GLN A 146 -23.85 -19.56 23.44
CA GLN A 146 -23.07 -20.68 23.98
C GLN A 146 -21.60 -20.61 23.55
N THR A 147 -21.33 -20.28 22.28
CA THR A 147 -19.97 -20.14 21.76
C THR A 147 -19.25 -18.95 22.37
N MET A 148 -19.91 -17.81 22.53
CA MET A 148 -19.35 -16.62 23.18
C MET A 148 -19.06 -16.86 24.65
N SER A 149 -19.98 -17.51 25.38
CA SER A 149 -19.76 -17.86 26.79
C SER A 149 -18.59 -18.84 26.97
N PHE A 150 -18.42 -19.78 26.04
CA PHE A 150 -17.24 -20.65 26.00
C PHE A 150 -15.95 -19.86 25.72
N LEU A 151 -15.99 -18.96 24.73
CA LEU A 151 -14.86 -18.09 24.38
C LEU A 151 -14.44 -17.20 25.57
N ASP A 152 -15.37 -16.69 26.37
CA ASP A 152 -15.06 -15.91 27.58
C ASP A 152 -14.23 -16.73 28.59
N SER A 153 -14.62 -17.98 28.81
CA SER A 153 -13.87 -18.89 29.69
C SER A 153 -12.50 -19.25 29.11
N PHE A 154 -12.44 -19.50 27.80
CA PHE A 154 -11.21 -19.79 27.08
C PHE A 154 -10.21 -18.63 27.10
N ILE A 155 -10.67 -17.40 26.86
CA ILE A 155 -9.88 -16.16 27.01
C ILE A 155 -9.34 -16.06 28.44
N GLY A 156 -10.14 -16.44 29.45
CA GLY A 156 -9.72 -16.54 30.84
C GLY A 156 -8.54 -17.50 31.07
N TYR A 157 -8.59 -18.71 30.52
CA TYR A 157 -7.48 -19.68 30.60
C TYR A 157 -6.21 -19.16 29.95
N THR A 158 -6.31 -18.63 28.73
CA THR A 158 -5.16 -18.07 28.00
C THR A 158 -4.57 -16.84 28.70
N SER A 159 -5.41 -15.98 29.28
CA SER A 159 -4.97 -14.85 30.09
C SER A 159 -4.23 -15.30 31.34
N ASN A 160 -4.68 -16.37 32.02
CA ASN A 160 -4.00 -16.90 33.19
C ASN A 160 -2.66 -17.54 32.84
N ALA A 161 -2.57 -18.30 31.74
CA ALA A 161 -1.31 -18.83 31.23
C ALA A 161 -0.30 -17.71 30.95
N LEU A 162 -0.75 -16.62 30.31
CA LEU A 162 0.09 -15.43 30.06
C LEU A 162 0.54 -14.75 31.37
N SER A 163 -0.33 -14.67 32.38
CA SER A 163 0.03 -14.14 33.70
C SER A 163 1.08 -14.99 34.41
N LEU A 164 0.96 -16.33 34.36
CA LEU A 164 1.94 -17.25 34.93
C LEU A 164 3.30 -17.11 34.26
N MET A 165 3.33 -17.02 32.92
CA MET A 165 4.56 -16.75 32.16
C MET A 165 5.21 -15.41 32.52
N ARG A 166 4.43 -14.40 32.89
CA ARG A 166 4.93 -13.10 33.34
C ARG A 166 5.49 -13.14 34.76
N ALA A 167 4.87 -13.90 35.65
CA ALA A 167 5.28 -14.01 37.05
C ALA A 167 6.57 -14.81 37.24
N TYR A 168 6.91 -15.68 36.28
CA TYR A 168 8.14 -16.48 36.28
C TYR A 168 9.42 -15.68 35.97
N ASP A 169 9.33 -14.36 35.76
CA ASP A 169 10.36 -13.50 35.16
C ASP A 169 10.98 -12.50 36.18
N GLU A 170 10.90 -12.75 37.49
CA GLU A 170 11.35 -11.83 38.57
C GLU A 170 12.61 -12.34 39.28
N ASP A 171 13.65 -11.50 39.41
CA ASP A 171 14.92 -11.87 40.06
C ASP A 171 14.99 -11.48 41.54
N VAL A 172 14.47 -10.29 41.90
CA VAL A 172 14.44 -9.79 43.30
C VAL A 172 13.20 -8.91 43.57
N THR A 173 12.80 -8.82 44.84
CA THR A 173 11.63 -8.06 45.30
C THR A 173 11.98 -6.96 46.31
N VAL A 174 11.22 -5.86 46.29
CA VAL A 174 11.33 -4.73 47.22
C VAL A 174 9.99 -4.50 47.90
N CYS A 175 9.96 -4.47 49.23
CA CYS A 175 8.78 -4.02 49.97
C CYS A 175 9.12 -3.41 51.33
N LYS A 176 8.26 -2.49 51.78
CA LYS A 176 8.32 -1.96 53.14
C LYS A 176 7.95 -3.07 54.13
N GLY A 177 8.85 -3.40 55.06
CA GLY A 177 8.55 -4.29 56.19
C GLY A 177 9.18 -5.69 56.16
N GLY A 178 10.18 -5.95 55.30
CA GLY A 178 11.12 -7.07 55.49
C GLY A 178 10.67 -8.46 54.98
N ALA A 179 9.55 -8.55 54.26
CA ALA A 179 9.10 -9.80 53.62
C ALA A 179 9.62 -9.98 52.18
N CYS A 180 10.48 -9.08 51.71
CA CYS A 180 11.06 -9.06 50.37
C CYS A 180 12.59 -9.06 50.44
N ASP A 181 13.24 -9.30 49.31
CA ASP A 181 14.70 -9.40 49.22
C ASP A 181 15.41 -8.10 49.64
N TYR A 182 14.79 -6.93 49.39
CA TYR A 182 15.31 -5.62 49.76
C TYR A 182 14.23 -4.68 50.33
N ALA A 183 14.65 -3.69 51.13
CA ALA A 183 13.76 -2.69 51.73
C ALA A 183 13.65 -1.41 50.89
N THR A 184 14.70 -1.10 50.11
CA THR A 184 14.76 0.07 49.23
C THR A 184 14.97 -0.32 47.77
N VAL A 185 14.56 0.55 46.86
CA VAL A 185 14.76 0.33 45.42
C VAL A 185 16.23 0.46 45.07
N GLN A 186 16.97 1.38 45.71
CA GLN A 186 18.41 1.53 45.50
C GLN A 186 19.20 0.27 45.86
N GLU A 187 18.90 -0.40 46.97
CA GLU A 187 19.57 -1.65 47.36
C GLU A 187 19.36 -2.75 46.31
N ALA A 188 18.12 -2.90 45.83
CA ALA A 188 17.83 -3.87 44.79
C ALA A 188 18.55 -3.55 43.46
N VAL A 189 18.69 -2.27 43.09
CA VAL A 189 19.50 -1.85 41.93
C VAL A 189 20.97 -2.20 42.14
N ASN A 190 21.50 -1.98 43.33
CA ASN A 190 22.89 -2.29 43.66
C ASN A 190 23.18 -3.79 43.60
N ALA A 191 22.20 -4.63 43.93
CA ALA A 191 22.30 -6.08 43.88
C ALA A 191 22.31 -6.67 42.46
N GLY A 192 21.86 -5.90 41.46
CA GLY A 192 21.94 -6.31 40.06
C GLY A 192 23.40 -6.48 39.60
N PRO A 193 23.69 -7.46 38.72
CA PRO A 193 25.05 -7.71 38.25
C PRO A 193 25.58 -6.51 37.44
N ASP A 194 26.83 -6.13 37.71
CA ASP A 194 27.54 -5.15 36.88
C ASP A 194 27.81 -5.74 35.50
N TRP A 195 27.55 -4.97 34.46
CA TRP A 195 27.68 -5.34 33.05
C TRP A 195 26.91 -6.61 32.68
N GLY A 196 25.81 -6.88 33.40
CA GLY A 196 25.00 -8.07 33.18
C GLY A 196 24.41 -8.13 31.77
N GLU A 197 24.71 -9.22 31.05
CA GLU A 197 24.15 -9.49 29.72
C GLU A 197 22.67 -9.92 29.79
N ASN A 198 22.23 -10.38 30.96
CA ASN A 198 20.87 -10.80 31.23
C ASN A 198 20.08 -9.72 31.95
N ARG A 199 18.76 -9.72 31.73
CA ARG A 199 17.84 -8.81 32.42
C ARG A 199 17.85 -9.13 33.92
N PHE A 200 17.92 -8.09 34.75
CA PHE A 200 17.78 -8.19 36.19
C PHE A 200 16.51 -7.45 36.63
N VAL A 201 15.48 -8.19 37.03
CA VAL A 201 14.12 -7.70 37.27
C VAL A 201 13.87 -7.51 38.77
N ILE A 202 13.69 -6.24 39.15
CA ILE A 202 13.36 -5.78 40.50
C ILE A 202 11.85 -5.52 40.54
N ARG A 203 11.11 -6.26 41.37
CA ARG A 203 9.69 -5.98 41.62
C ARG A 203 9.48 -5.19 42.90
N VAL A 204 8.99 -3.96 42.76
CA VAL A 204 8.68 -3.06 43.85
C VAL A 204 7.21 -3.16 44.20
N LYS A 205 6.91 -3.65 45.40
CA LYS A 205 5.54 -3.83 45.87
C LYS A 205 4.85 -2.48 46.11
N GLU A 206 3.52 -2.52 46.19
CA GLU A 206 2.67 -1.38 46.56
C GLU A 206 3.23 -0.63 47.80
N GLY A 207 3.35 0.69 47.70
CA GLY A 207 3.94 1.57 48.71
C GLY A 207 4.53 2.87 48.14
N VAL A 208 4.80 3.83 49.02
CA VAL A 208 5.46 5.11 48.69
C VAL A 208 6.91 5.11 49.19
N TYR A 209 7.88 5.05 48.29
CA TYR A 209 9.31 4.97 48.57
C TYR A 209 9.93 6.36 48.42
N GLU A 210 10.30 6.97 49.55
CA GLU A 210 10.90 8.30 49.60
C GLU A 210 12.42 8.18 49.49
N GLU A 211 12.90 8.02 48.25
CA GLU A 211 14.31 7.82 47.97
C GLU A 211 14.68 8.40 46.61
N THR A 212 15.98 8.65 46.44
CA THR A 212 16.55 9.04 45.16
C THR A 212 17.30 7.84 44.59
N VAL A 213 16.81 7.30 43.48
CA VAL A 213 17.39 6.09 42.86
C VAL A 213 18.36 6.49 41.74
N ARG A 214 19.53 5.87 41.75
CA ARG A 214 20.62 6.02 40.79
C ARG A 214 20.95 4.66 40.20
N VAL A 215 20.78 4.55 38.87
CA VAL A 215 21.22 3.39 38.10
C VAL A 215 22.49 3.81 37.37
N GLY A 216 23.64 3.30 37.82
CA GLY A 216 24.94 3.60 37.19
C GLY A 216 25.08 2.96 35.81
N ILE A 217 26.08 3.41 35.05
CA ILE A 217 26.34 2.91 33.67
C ILE A 217 26.71 1.42 33.66
N GLU A 218 27.29 0.95 34.75
CA GLU A 218 27.63 -0.44 35.01
C GLU A 218 26.39 -1.32 35.20
N LYS A 219 25.25 -0.76 35.63
CA LYS A 219 24.01 -1.51 35.88
C LYS A 219 23.21 -1.68 34.58
N GLN A 220 23.68 -2.56 33.70
CA GLN A 220 23.01 -2.86 32.43
C GLN A 220 21.81 -3.79 32.61
N ASN A 221 20.81 -3.65 31.75
CA ASN A 221 19.61 -4.52 31.69
C ASN A 221 18.78 -4.62 32.99
N VAL A 222 18.92 -3.66 33.91
CA VAL A 222 18.09 -3.56 35.12
C VAL A 222 16.68 -3.09 34.78
N VAL A 223 15.67 -3.75 35.36
CA VAL A 223 14.25 -3.42 35.14
C VAL A 223 13.52 -3.34 36.46
N VAL A 224 12.88 -2.21 36.70
CA VAL A 224 12.06 -1.97 37.90
C VAL A 224 10.57 -2.07 37.54
N LEU A 225 9.82 -2.91 38.25
CA LEU A 225 8.40 -3.15 38.02
C LEU A 225 7.60 -2.84 39.29
N GLY A 226 6.71 -1.85 39.24
CA GLY A 226 5.75 -1.55 40.31
C GLY A 226 4.47 -2.38 40.22
N ASP A 227 3.74 -2.53 41.33
CA ASP A 227 2.46 -3.25 41.40
C ASP A 227 1.27 -2.49 40.77
N GLY A 228 1.48 -1.24 40.34
CA GLY A 228 0.50 -0.50 39.54
C GLY A 228 0.62 1.02 39.64
N ILE A 229 0.00 1.72 38.69
CA ILE A 229 -0.08 3.19 38.66
C ILE A 229 -0.76 3.69 39.95
N GLY A 230 -0.10 4.61 40.68
CA GLY A 230 -0.58 5.15 41.96
C GLY A 230 -0.47 4.23 43.17
N LYS A 231 -0.15 2.94 42.97
CA LYS A 231 0.06 1.96 44.05
C LYS A 231 1.52 1.90 44.49
N THR A 232 2.43 1.89 43.53
CA THR A 232 3.87 1.97 43.79
C THR A 232 4.34 3.35 43.36
N VAL A 233 4.82 4.15 44.31
CA VAL A 233 5.28 5.53 44.09
C VAL A 233 6.71 5.64 44.58
N ILE A 234 7.65 6.02 43.73
CA ILE A 234 9.01 6.42 44.13
C ILE A 234 9.06 7.93 44.03
N THR A 235 9.36 8.62 45.13
CA THR A 235 9.24 10.08 45.22
C THR A 235 10.47 10.73 45.84
N GLY A 236 10.73 11.98 45.44
CA GLY A 236 11.86 12.80 45.88
C GLY A 236 11.51 14.28 45.76
N SER A 237 12.20 15.13 46.51
CA SER A 237 11.85 16.54 46.74
C SER A 237 12.94 17.55 46.35
N LEU A 238 13.93 17.12 45.59
CA LEU A 238 15.10 17.94 45.22
C LEU A 238 14.79 18.94 44.10
N ASN A 239 15.37 20.14 44.17
CA ASN A 239 15.29 21.16 43.10
C ASN A 239 16.56 22.03 43.00
N VAL A 240 16.80 22.65 41.83
CA VAL A 240 18.04 23.39 41.53
C VAL A 240 18.21 24.68 42.35
N GLY A 241 17.15 25.13 43.03
CA GLY A 241 17.23 26.28 43.95
C GLY A 241 17.93 25.94 45.27
N GLN A 242 18.16 24.66 45.55
CA GLN A 242 18.90 24.21 46.74
C GLN A 242 20.42 24.21 46.46
N PRO A 243 21.26 24.63 47.43
CA PRO A 243 22.71 24.71 47.24
C PRO A 243 23.34 23.37 46.81
N GLY A 244 24.23 23.42 45.82
CA GLY A 244 25.02 22.26 45.39
C GLY A 244 24.30 21.27 44.46
N LEU A 245 23.05 21.55 44.05
CA LEU A 245 22.29 20.67 43.15
C LEU A 245 22.29 21.21 41.70
N SER A 246 22.64 20.35 40.75
CA SER A 246 22.40 20.59 39.32
C SER A 246 21.07 19.98 38.86
N THR A 247 20.57 20.36 37.68
CA THR A 247 19.39 19.72 37.07
C THR A 247 19.52 18.19 36.95
N TYR A 248 20.74 17.69 36.77
CA TYR A 248 21.01 16.24 36.76
C TYR A 248 20.83 15.63 38.16
N ASN A 249 21.27 16.33 39.19
CA ASN A 249 21.23 15.87 40.59
C ASN A 249 19.82 15.90 41.19
N THR A 250 18.89 16.67 40.60
CA THR A 250 17.54 16.85 41.15
C THR A 250 16.55 15.76 40.76
N ALA A 251 16.86 14.90 39.79
CA ALA A 251 15.94 13.86 39.38
C ALA A 251 15.82 12.75 40.45
N THR A 252 14.57 12.46 40.85
CA THR A 252 14.21 11.37 41.79
C THR A 252 14.65 10.00 41.29
N PHE A 253 14.64 9.80 39.96
CA PHE A 253 15.10 8.59 39.29
C PHE A 253 15.93 9.01 38.07
N VAL A 254 17.23 8.71 38.06
CA VAL A 254 18.17 9.19 37.02
C VAL A 254 18.58 8.06 36.10
N THR A 255 18.40 8.30 34.79
CA THR A 255 19.09 7.62 33.69
C THR A 255 19.68 8.71 32.79
N ALA A 256 20.98 8.67 32.49
CA ALA A 256 21.68 9.81 31.89
C ALA A 256 21.44 9.90 30.37
N HIS A 257 20.84 10.99 29.87
CA HIS A 257 20.77 11.28 28.43
C HIS A 257 20.79 12.78 28.09
N GLY A 258 21.56 13.13 27.06
CA GLY A 258 21.57 14.45 26.42
C GLY A 258 22.25 14.37 25.05
N ARG A 259 21.67 15.01 24.02
CA ARG A 259 22.19 15.03 22.64
C ARG A 259 22.91 16.33 22.33
N ILE A 260 24.06 16.22 21.67
CA ILE A 260 24.87 17.32 21.14
C ILE A 260 25.38 17.08 19.71
N ASP A 261 25.15 15.87 19.14
CA ASP A 261 25.68 15.47 17.83
C ASP A 261 24.62 14.78 16.94
N PRO A 262 24.59 15.01 15.62
CA PRO A 262 23.63 14.41 14.68
C PRO A 262 23.72 12.88 14.55
N ALA A 263 24.84 12.23 14.89
CA ALA A 263 24.97 10.78 14.88
C ALA A 263 24.30 10.09 16.09
N GLN A 264 24.00 10.83 17.15
CA GLN A 264 23.34 10.28 18.34
C GLN A 264 21.87 9.95 18.05
N THR A 265 21.42 8.75 18.42
CA THR A 265 20.06 8.24 18.13
C THR A 265 19.02 8.56 19.21
N THR A 266 19.43 9.23 20.29
CA THR A 266 18.60 9.51 21.47
C THR A 266 17.55 10.60 21.21
N GLY A 267 16.32 10.43 21.72
CA GLY A 267 15.22 11.40 21.64
C GLY A 267 13.98 10.91 22.37
N PHE A 268 12.92 11.72 22.42
CA PHE A 268 11.64 11.34 23.03
C PHE A 268 10.61 10.98 21.97
N VAL A 269 9.90 9.87 22.16
CA VAL A 269 8.75 9.48 21.34
C VAL A 269 7.58 9.19 22.27
N PHE A 270 6.50 9.94 22.10
CA PHE A 270 5.21 9.72 22.74
C PHE A 270 4.32 9.05 21.70
N GLN A 271 3.84 7.85 21.97
CA GLN A 271 2.99 7.10 21.04
C GLN A 271 1.74 6.61 21.76
N ASN A 272 0.56 6.79 21.16
CA ASN A 272 -0.74 6.41 21.74
C ASN A 272 -0.95 6.98 23.16
N CYS A 273 -0.45 8.19 23.42
CA CYS A 273 -0.54 8.83 24.73
C CYS A 273 -1.75 9.77 24.81
N LEU A 274 -2.28 9.96 26.01
CA LEU A 274 -3.23 11.04 26.34
C LEU A 274 -2.46 12.18 27.00
N ILE A 275 -2.51 13.38 26.41
CA ILE A 275 -1.94 14.59 26.99
C ILE A 275 -3.08 15.46 27.49
N ASN A 276 -3.26 15.47 28.82
CA ASN A 276 -4.34 16.16 29.51
C ASN A 276 -3.85 16.82 30.82
N GLY A 277 -4.55 17.84 31.28
CA GLY A 277 -4.35 18.47 32.58
C GLY A 277 -4.99 17.66 33.69
N THR A 278 -4.43 17.74 34.89
CA THR A 278 -5.10 17.21 36.10
C THR A 278 -6.40 17.98 36.36
N GLU A 279 -7.34 17.40 37.11
CA GLU A 279 -8.59 18.09 37.45
C GLU A 279 -8.34 19.47 38.08
N GLU A 280 -7.37 19.55 38.99
CA GLU A 280 -6.98 20.81 39.64
C GLU A 280 -6.47 21.83 38.62
N TYR A 281 -5.57 21.42 37.73
CA TYR A 281 -5.06 22.31 36.68
C TYR A 281 -6.17 22.76 35.73
N MET A 282 -7.07 21.85 35.34
CA MET A 282 -8.16 22.17 34.43
C MET A 282 -9.16 23.14 35.05
N ARG A 283 -9.38 23.12 36.37
CA ARG A 283 -10.17 24.16 37.08
C ARG A 283 -9.54 25.54 36.92
N LEU A 284 -8.22 25.64 37.09
CA LEU A 284 -7.48 26.89 36.92
C LEU A 284 -7.48 27.35 35.45
N TYR A 285 -7.17 26.44 34.52
CA TYR A 285 -7.16 26.69 33.08
C TYR A 285 -8.51 27.21 32.59
N ASN A 286 -9.61 26.57 32.97
CA ASN A 286 -10.96 26.96 32.56
C ASN A 286 -11.37 28.33 33.13
N SER A 287 -10.83 28.74 34.28
CA SER A 287 -11.11 30.06 34.86
C SER A 287 -10.46 31.21 34.08
N LYS A 288 -9.25 30.99 33.53
CA LYS A 288 -8.46 32.01 32.81
C LYS A 288 -7.64 31.41 31.66
N PRO A 289 -8.26 30.86 30.61
CA PRO A 289 -7.54 30.06 29.61
C PRO A 289 -6.42 30.83 28.89
N LYS A 290 -6.60 32.14 28.69
CA LYS A 290 -5.57 33.00 28.06
C LYS A 290 -4.32 33.23 28.91
N ALA A 291 -4.38 33.00 30.23
CA ALA A 291 -3.25 33.17 31.14
C ALA A 291 -2.31 31.94 31.13
N HIS A 292 -2.75 30.81 30.58
CA HIS A 292 -2.03 29.56 30.56
C HIS A 292 -1.60 29.21 29.14
N ARG A 293 -0.29 28.99 28.93
CA ARG A 293 0.25 28.56 27.64
C ARG A 293 1.03 27.27 27.83
N ASN A 294 0.47 26.17 27.34
CA ASN A 294 1.12 24.86 27.38
C ASN A 294 1.61 24.50 26.00
N PHE A 295 2.85 24.02 25.93
CA PHE A 295 3.51 23.59 24.71
C PHE A 295 3.91 22.12 24.86
N LEU A 296 3.97 21.41 23.74
CA LEU A 296 4.44 20.02 23.64
C LEU A 296 5.92 19.87 24.02
N GLY A 297 6.70 20.94 23.82
CA GLY A 297 8.12 20.95 24.19
C GLY A 297 8.86 22.17 23.69
N ARG A 298 10.17 22.21 23.97
CA ARG A 298 11.12 23.23 23.50
C ARG A 298 12.54 22.70 23.40
N PRO A 299 13.36 23.17 22.43
CA PRO A 299 14.74 22.68 22.28
C PRO A 299 15.61 23.16 23.43
N TRP A 300 16.32 22.23 24.05
CA TRP A 300 17.34 22.53 25.06
C TRP A 300 18.76 22.58 24.46
N LYS A 301 19.00 21.83 23.37
CA LYS A 301 20.27 21.75 22.62
C LYS A 301 20.00 21.65 21.11
N GLU A 302 21.04 21.87 20.30
CA GLU A 302 21.02 21.52 18.87
C GLU A 302 20.72 20.04 18.67
N PHE A 303 20.10 19.68 17.54
CA PHE A 303 19.69 18.30 17.23
C PHE A 303 18.66 17.68 18.19
N SER A 304 18.01 18.49 19.04
CA SER A 304 16.94 18.04 19.94
C SER A 304 15.82 17.33 19.17
N ARG A 305 15.39 16.15 19.66
CA ARG A 305 14.41 15.28 18.99
C ARG A 305 13.23 14.89 19.89
N THR A 306 12.01 15.23 19.48
CA THR A 306 10.76 14.86 20.19
C THR A 306 9.64 14.58 19.19
N VAL A 307 8.88 13.50 19.38
CA VAL A 307 7.78 13.14 18.47
C VAL A 307 6.52 12.74 19.24
N PHE A 308 5.35 13.17 18.79
CA PHE A 308 4.03 12.71 19.26
C PHE A 308 3.31 11.98 18.12
N ILE A 309 3.01 10.70 18.30
CA ILE A 309 2.40 9.81 17.30
C ILE A 309 1.10 9.25 17.85
N ASP A 310 0.00 9.38 17.11
CA ASP A 310 -1.32 8.83 17.45
C ASP A 310 -1.79 9.20 18.89
N CYS A 311 -1.37 10.37 19.38
CA CYS A 311 -1.71 10.86 20.71
C CYS A 311 -3.01 11.66 20.70
N ASN A 312 -3.76 11.64 21.80
CA ASN A 312 -4.89 12.54 22.02
C ASN A 312 -4.42 13.78 22.78
N LEU A 313 -4.49 14.95 22.14
CA LEU A 313 -4.01 16.24 22.64
C LEU A 313 -5.22 17.11 23.02
N ASP A 314 -5.33 17.49 24.30
CA ASP A 314 -6.42 18.37 24.77
C ASP A 314 -6.21 19.83 24.32
N ALA A 315 -7.28 20.63 24.36
CA ALA A 315 -7.35 22.05 24.02
C ALA A 315 -6.43 22.95 24.87
N LEU A 316 -5.79 22.42 25.91
CA LEU A 316 -4.80 23.13 26.72
C LEU A 316 -3.49 23.36 25.96
N ILE A 317 -3.22 22.57 24.92
CA ILE A 317 -2.06 22.74 24.03
C ILE A 317 -2.30 23.95 23.13
N THR A 318 -1.35 24.88 23.16
CA THR A 318 -1.45 26.13 22.40
C THR A 318 -1.27 25.90 20.89
N PRO A 319 -1.86 26.71 20.00
CA PRO A 319 -1.77 26.50 18.54
C PRO A 319 -0.35 26.41 18.00
N GLN A 320 0.59 27.15 18.60
CA GLN A 320 2.02 27.10 18.24
C GLN A 320 2.62 25.69 18.42
N GLY A 321 2.06 24.89 19.32
CA GLY A 321 2.49 23.52 19.66
C GLY A 321 3.83 23.49 20.39
N TRP A 322 4.85 24.10 19.82
CA TRP A 322 6.24 24.07 20.28
C TRP A 322 6.69 25.47 20.67
N LEU A 323 7.48 25.56 21.75
CA LEU A 323 8.02 26.83 22.22
C LEU A 323 9.48 26.96 21.76
N PRO A 324 9.85 28.00 20.99
CA PRO A 324 11.25 28.28 20.67
C PRO A 324 12.11 28.54 21.93
N TRP A 325 13.41 28.26 21.86
CA TRP A 325 14.35 28.75 22.86
C TRP A 325 14.68 30.22 22.63
N LYS A 326 15.17 30.95 23.66
CA LYS A 326 15.64 32.34 23.45
C LYS A 326 16.87 32.29 22.54
N GLY A 327 16.71 32.69 21.28
CA GLY A 327 17.73 32.65 20.22
C GLY A 327 17.57 31.44 19.28
N ASP A 328 17.80 31.67 17.98
CA ASP A 328 17.54 30.71 16.90
C ASP A 328 18.51 29.51 16.81
N PHE A 329 19.31 29.28 17.85
CA PHE A 329 20.49 28.39 17.78
C PHE A 329 20.13 26.95 17.38
N ALA A 330 18.98 26.43 17.79
CA ALA A 330 18.55 25.06 17.48
C ALA A 330 17.51 24.96 16.35
N LEU A 331 17.00 26.08 15.80
CA LEU A 331 15.90 26.01 14.83
C LEU A 331 16.30 25.31 13.52
N LYS A 332 17.60 25.39 13.17
CA LYS A 332 18.15 24.78 11.96
C LYS A 332 18.45 23.28 12.11
N THR A 333 18.53 22.78 13.35
CA THR A 333 19.04 21.43 13.64
C THR A 333 18.07 20.55 14.39
N LEU A 334 17.04 21.10 15.03
CA LEU A 334 16.08 20.31 15.80
C LEU A 334 15.15 19.48 14.92
N TYR A 335 14.51 18.49 15.54
CA TYR A 335 13.44 17.72 14.94
C TYR A 335 12.28 17.50 15.92
N TYR A 336 11.18 18.22 15.72
CA TYR A 336 9.93 18.07 16.46
C TYR A 336 8.81 17.65 15.52
N GLY A 337 8.19 16.51 15.80
CA GLY A 337 7.23 15.87 14.90
C GLY A 337 5.90 15.53 15.57
N GLU A 338 4.83 15.62 14.78
CA GLU A 338 3.47 15.24 15.16
C GLU A 338 2.87 14.42 14.02
N SER A 339 2.30 13.24 14.31
CA SER A 339 1.70 12.36 13.29
C SER A 339 0.50 11.62 13.85
N GLY A 340 -0.63 11.60 13.14
CA GLY A 340 -1.83 10.84 13.54
C GLY A 340 -2.49 11.30 14.85
N ASN A 341 -2.07 12.42 15.44
CA ASN A 341 -2.62 12.94 16.68
C ASN A 341 -4.09 13.38 16.49
N SER A 342 -4.89 13.25 17.56
CA SER A 342 -6.30 13.59 17.63
C SER A 342 -6.58 14.54 18.79
N GLY A 343 -7.80 15.09 18.88
CA GLY A 343 -8.19 16.03 19.94
C GLY A 343 -8.10 17.50 19.52
N LYS A 344 -8.53 18.41 20.40
CA LYS A 344 -8.59 19.86 20.07
C LYS A 344 -7.19 20.49 19.99
N GLY A 345 -6.22 19.95 20.72
CA GLY A 345 -4.83 20.41 20.72
C GLY A 345 -4.02 19.92 19.51
N SER A 346 -4.57 19.03 18.67
CA SER A 346 -3.86 18.46 17.51
C SER A 346 -3.99 19.30 16.23
N ASP A 347 -4.61 20.48 16.30
CA ASP A 347 -4.69 21.40 15.16
C ASP A 347 -3.29 21.93 14.79
N LEU A 348 -2.85 21.62 13.57
CA LEU A 348 -1.54 22.00 13.06
C LEU A 348 -1.50 23.42 12.46
N SER A 349 -2.65 24.08 12.28
CA SER A 349 -2.77 25.35 11.53
C SER A 349 -1.93 26.51 12.11
N GLY A 350 -1.66 26.48 13.41
CA GLY A 350 -0.87 27.49 14.12
C GLY A 350 0.57 27.08 14.46
N ARG A 351 1.02 25.88 14.04
CA ARG A 351 2.33 25.34 14.45
C ARG A 351 3.47 26.22 13.96
N VAL A 352 4.50 26.36 14.79
CA VAL A 352 5.74 27.01 14.36
C VAL A 352 6.33 26.20 13.19
N ASN A 353 6.81 26.86 12.14
CA ASN A 353 7.29 26.21 10.91
C ASN A 353 8.80 25.94 10.98
N TRP A 354 9.21 24.66 10.86
CA TRP A 354 10.61 24.21 10.91
C TRP A 354 10.88 23.18 9.81
N THR A 355 10.71 23.53 8.53
CA THR A 355 11.06 22.58 7.45
C THR A 355 12.58 22.32 7.47
N SER A 356 13.01 21.06 7.38
CA SER A 356 14.43 20.73 7.25
C SER A 356 14.97 21.17 5.87
N ASP A 357 16.26 21.53 5.79
CA ASP A 357 16.88 21.91 4.51
C ASP A 357 16.81 20.80 3.47
N GLN A 358 16.85 19.53 3.88
CA GLN A 358 16.75 18.38 2.98
C GLN A 358 15.36 18.22 2.36
N ILE A 359 14.28 18.46 3.12
CA ILE A 359 12.92 18.45 2.57
C ILE A 359 12.74 19.59 1.58
N ARG A 360 13.20 20.80 1.92
CA ARG A 360 13.22 21.93 0.96
C ARG A 360 13.97 21.59 -0.31
N GLN A 361 15.17 21.01 -0.20
CA GLN A 361 15.95 20.59 -1.36
C GLN A 361 15.25 19.51 -2.17
N ALA A 362 14.69 18.48 -1.53
CA ALA A 362 13.95 17.42 -2.22
C ALA A 362 12.70 17.97 -2.94
N CYS A 363 11.98 18.91 -2.31
CA CYS A 363 10.79 19.52 -2.90
C CYS A 363 11.09 20.43 -4.09
N LYS A 364 12.34 20.89 -4.29
CA LYS A 364 12.75 21.54 -5.56
C LYS A 364 12.63 20.60 -6.76
N ALA A 365 12.60 19.28 -6.53
CA ALA A 365 12.39 18.30 -7.59
C ALA A 365 10.99 18.39 -8.20
N THR A 366 10.01 18.96 -7.50
CA THR A 366 8.60 18.80 -7.85
C THR A 366 8.06 19.96 -8.67
N ARG A 367 6.92 19.72 -9.34
CA ARG A 367 6.17 20.77 -10.05
C ARG A 367 5.44 21.71 -9.10
N ASN A 368 5.19 21.28 -7.86
CA ASN A 368 4.53 22.06 -6.81
C ASN A 368 5.38 22.08 -5.52
N PRO A 369 6.51 22.82 -5.48
CA PRO A 369 7.41 22.80 -4.34
C PRO A 369 6.74 23.27 -3.05
N GLN A 370 5.89 24.29 -3.09
CA GLN A 370 5.20 24.80 -1.89
C GLN A 370 4.25 23.76 -1.29
N LEU A 371 3.49 23.04 -2.15
CA LEU A 371 2.61 21.96 -1.70
C LEU A 371 3.41 20.76 -1.17
N CYS A 372 4.55 20.47 -1.79
CA CYS A 372 5.47 19.43 -1.31
C CYS A 372 5.99 19.78 0.09
N GLU A 373 6.52 20.99 0.28
CA GLU A 373 7.08 21.44 1.55
C GLU A 373 6.02 21.49 2.65
N SER A 374 4.84 22.03 2.38
CA SER A 374 3.77 22.12 3.38
C SER A 374 3.25 20.75 3.79
N SER A 375 3.13 19.81 2.85
CA SER A 375 2.68 18.45 3.14
C SER A 375 3.74 17.60 3.86
N LEU A 376 5.02 17.91 3.68
CA LEU A 376 6.14 17.21 4.32
C LEU A 376 6.72 17.94 5.55
N ALA A 377 6.18 19.11 5.92
CA ALA A 377 6.75 19.98 6.95
C ALA A 377 7.00 19.29 8.31
N HIS A 378 6.23 18.25 8.62
CA HIS A 378 6.29 17.51 9.89
C HIS A 378 6.89 16.09 9.74
N SER A 379 7.51 15.77 8.59
CA SER A 379 8.07 14.44 8.35
C SER A 379 9.39 14.22 9.11
N PRO A 380 9.58 13.05 9.80
CA PRO A 380 10.84 12.67 10.46
C PRO A 380 12.00 12.36 9.54
N ASN A 381 11.71 12.30 8.25
CA ASN A 381 12.57 11.66 7.30
C ASN A 381 13.46 12.69 6.61
N THR A 382 14.75 12.54 6.84
CA THR A 382 15.83 13.37 6.29
C THR A 382 16.58 12.66 5.16
N ASN A 383 16.51 11.33 5.10
CA ASN A 383 17.05 10.54 4.00
C ASN A 383 16.15 10.67 2.75
N PRO A 384 16.72 10.84 1.54
CA PRO A 384 15.94 11.04 0.30
C PRO A 384 14.92 9.94 0.00
N ILE A 385 15.26 8.66 0.18
CA ILE A 385 14.31 7.55 0.02
C ILE A 385 13.16 7.66 1.04
N GLN A 386 13.47 8.01 2.28
CA GLN A 386 12.46 8.16 3.32
C GLN A 386 11.57 9.40 3.10
N ILE A 387 12.12 10.48 2.51
CA ILE A 387 11.34 11.64 2.06
C ILE A 387 10.35 11.22 0.97
N ILE A 388 10.81 10.47 -0.04
CA ILE A 388 9.95 9.92 -1.09
C ILE A 388 8.88 9.00 -0.50
N GLN A 389 9.23 8.12 0.45
CA GLN A 389 8.28 7.28 1.17
C GLN A 389 7.22 8.11 1.91
N SER A 390 7.61 9.23 2.51
CA SER A 390 6.67 10.15 3.19
C SER A 390 5.70 10.77 2.19
N ALA A 391 6.21 11.23 1.03
CA ALA A 391 5.39 11.78 -0.04
C ALA A 391 4.41 10.75 -0.62
N LEU A 392 4.85 9.50 -0.77
CA LEU A 392 3.98 8.38 -1.16
C LEU A 392 2.91 8.09 -0.12
N SER A 393 3.25 8.09 1.16
CA SER A 393 2.29 7.87 2.25
C SER A 393 1.21 8.96 2.28
N ILE A 394 1.56 10.21 1.98
CA ILE A 394 0.60 11.30 1.82
C ILE A 394 -0.36 11.00 0.67
N SER A 395 0.13 10.58 -0.49
CA SER A 395 -0.71 10.16 -1.63
C SER A 395 -1.64 9.00 -1.25
N SER A 396 -1.11 7.95 -0.59
CA SER A 396 -1.88 6.79 -0.12
C SER A 396 -3.01 7.17 0.85
N ASN A 397 -2.74 8.04 1.83
CA ASN A 397 -3.75 8.49 2.79
C ASN A 397 -4.86 9.31 2.11
N ASN A 398 -4.49 10.13 1.12
CA ASN A 398 -5.46 10.91 0.35
C ASN A 398 -6.27 10.02 -0.61
N LEU A 399 -5.69 8.95 -1.17
CA LEU A 399 -6.44 7.94 -1.93
C LEU A 399 -7.54 7.27 -1.09
N ASN A 400 -7.23 6.86 0.13
CA ASN A 400 -8.22 6.30 1.07
C ASN A 400 -9.36 7.31 1.36
N THR A 401 -9.01 8.59 1.49
CA THR A 401 -9.97 9.68 1.68
C THR A 401 -10.86 9.89 0.45
N ALA A 402 -10.28 9.91 -0.75
CA ALA A 402 -11.03 10.02 -2.01
C ALA A 402 -12.02 8.86 -2.18
N GLN A 403 -11.59 7.63 -1.92
CA GLN A 403 -12.46 6.45 -1.96
C GLN A 403 -13.61 6.58 -0.96
N SER A 404 -13.35 7.03 0.27
CA SER A 404 -14.39 7.25 1.28
C SER A 404 -15.41 8.30 0.85
N LYS A 405 -14.95 9.42 0.25
CA LYS A 405 -15.83 10.47 -0.31
C LYS A 405 -16.71 9.94 -1.44
N LEU A 406 -16.15 9.19 -2.39
CA LEU A 406 -16.92 8.58 -3.48
C LEU A 406 -17.94 7.55 -2.98
N GLN A 407 -17.60 6.76 -1.95
CA GLN A 407 -18.56 5.85 -1.32
C GLN A 407 -19.73 6.62 -0.69
N SER A 408 -19.49 7.76 -0.07
CA SER A 408 -20.54 8.64 0.44
C SER A 408 -21.45 9.17 -0.69
N ILE A 409 -20.85 9.60 -1.81
CA ILE A 409 -21.59 10.06 -2.99
C ILE A 409 -22.48 8.94 -3.54
N LEU A 410 -21.96 7.72 -3.69
CA LEU A 410 -22.73 6.55 -4.15
C LEU A 410 -23.92 6.22 -3.24
N LYS A 411 -23.75 6.34 -1.91
CA LYS A 411 -24.85 6.13 -0.95
C LYS A 411 -25.92 7.22 -1.04
N SER A 412 -25.52 8.47 -1.33
CA SER A 412 -26.41 9.64 -1.32
C SER A 412 -27.15 9.91 -2.64
N SER A 413 -26.69 9.34 -3.76
CA SER A 413 -27.20 9.67 -5.11
C SER A 413 -27.51 8.43 -5.97
N PRO A 414 -28.37 7.50 -5.52
CA PRO A 414 -28.68 6.27 -6.28
C PRO A 414 -29.52 6.49 -7.55
N SER A 415 -30.09 7.67 -7.78
CA SER A 415 -31.10 7.91 -8.82
C SER A 415 -30.59 8.49 -10.16
N ASN A 416 -29.32 8.90 -10.28
CA ASN A 416 -28.74 9.34 -11.55
C ASN A 416 -27.78 8.26 -12.12
N PRO A 417 -28.17 7.54 -13.18
CA PRO A 417 -27.37 6.45 -13.76
C PRO A 417 -25.99 6.89 -14.26
N ASN A 418 -25.89 8.08 -14.86
CA ASN A 418 -24.63 8.61 -15.38
C ASN A 418 -23.66 8.97 -14.24
N THR A 419 -24.17 9.63 -13.19
CA THR A 419 -23.38 9.91 -11.98
C THR A 419 -22.91 8.61 -11.31
N THR A 420 -23.81 7.63 -11.20
CA THR A 420 -23.48 6.33 -10.59
C THR A 420 -22.42 5.59 -11.38
N SER A 421 -22.53 5.55 -12.72
CA SER A 421 -21.56 4.90 -13.60
C SER A 421 -20.19 5.56 -13.54
N ALA A 422 -20.12 6.89 -13.65
CA ALA A 422 -18.88 7.65 -13.55
C ALA A 422 -18.21 7.46 -12.17
N THR A 423 -18.99 7.47 -11.09
CA THR A 423 -18.46 7.29 -9.72
C THR A 423 -17.95 5.87 -9.49
N LYS A 424 -18.64 4.83 -10.01
CA LYS A 424 -18.17 3.44 -9.97
C LYS A 424 -16.88 3.25 -10.77
N THR A 425 -16.81 3.85 -11.96
CA THR A 425 -15.62 3.81 -12.82
C THR A 425 -14.43 4.49 -12.13
N CYS A 426 -14.63 5.70 -11.58
CA CYS A 426 -13.60 6.37 -10.78
C CYS A 426 -13.16 5.52 -9.57
N MET A 427 -14.08 4.87 -8.86
CA MET A 427 -13.74 3.97 -7.74
C MET A 427 -12.81 2.83 -8.17
N GLU A 428 -13.05 2.23 -9.33
CA GLU A 428 -12.17 1.19 -9.89
C GLU A 428 -10.77 1.75 -10.14
N TYR A 429 -10.67 2.92 -10.79
CA TYR A 429 -9.39 3.58 -11.00
C TYR A 429 -8.66 3.87 -9.68
N LEU A 430 -9.35 4.37 -8.64
CA LEU A 430 -8.70 4.64 -7.36
C LEU A 430 -8.23 3.37 -6.64
N ARG A 431 -8.93 2.24 -6.78
CA ARG A 431 -8.46 0.94 -6.27
C ARG A 431 -7.18 0.48 -7.00
N ASN A 432 -7.15 0.63 -8.32
CA ASN A 432 -5.96 0.32 -9.12
C ASN A 432 -4.80 1.26 -8.77
N SER A 433 -5.09 2.54 -8.54
CA SER A 433 -4.11 3.54 -8.08
C SER A 433 -3.53 3.15 -6.71
N GLN A 434 -4.38 2.82 -5.74
CA GLN A 434 -3.94 2.39 -4.40
C GLN A 434 -3.06 1.14 -4.46
N TYR A 435 -3.42 0.16 -5.28
CA TYR A 435 -2.60 -1.04 -5.48
C TYR A 435 -1.20 -0.70 -6.02
N ARG A 436 -1.09 0.23 -6.99
CA ARG A 436 0.20 0.66 -7.54
C ARG A 436 1.00 1.53 -6.58
N VAL A 437 0.36 2.38 -5.78
CA VAL A 437 1.02 3.12 -4.68
C VAL A 437 1.58 2.16 -3.63
N ASN A 438 0.81 1.15 -3.22
CA ASN A 438 1.27 0.12 -2.27
C ASN A 438 2.44 -0.70 -2.85
N SER A 439 2.34 -1.10 -4.11
CA SER A 439 3.43 -1.82 -4.81
C SER A 439 4.71 -0.97 -4.84
N THR A 440 4.58 0.33 -5.08
CA THR A 440 5.68 1.28 -5.07
C THR A 440 6.30 1.41 -3.68
N ALA A 441 5.47 1.56 -2.64
CA ALA A 441 5.93 1.68 -1.25
C ALA A 441 6.71 0.44 -0.79
N ASP A 442 6.30 -0.75 -1.23
CA ASP A 442 7.01 -2.01 -0.96
C ASP A 442 8.35 -2.11 -1.73
N ALA A 443 8.38 -1.69 -3.00
CA ALA A 443 9.58 -1.79 -3.85
C ALA A 443 10.65 -0.72 -3.56
N LEU A 444 10.24 0.47 -3.10
CA LEU A 444 11.13 1.61 -2.90
C LEU A 444 12.29 1.36 -1.92
N PRO A 445 12.07 0.77 -0.71
CA PRO A 445 13.19 0.42 0.18
C PRO A 445 14.16 -0.63 -0.39
N ARG A 446 13.77 -1.35 -1.44
CA ARG A 446 14.61 -2.35 -2.13
C ARG A 446 15.34 -1.78 -3.34
N ASN A 447 15.36 -0.45 -3.48
CA ASN A 447 16.02 0.29 -4.55
C ASN A 447 15.56 -0.11 -5.97
N ARG A 448 14.30 -0.55 -6.14
CA ARG A 448 13.71 -0.87 -7.45
C ARG A 448 13.13 0.38 -8.11
N ILE A 449 13.93 1.42 -8.26
CA ILE A 449 13.45 2.77 -8.59
C ILE A 449 12.72 2.86 -9.94
N LYS A 450 13.15 2.08 -10.96
CA LYS A 450 12.47 2.04 -12.27
C LYS A 450 11.06 1.48 -12.17
N ASP A 451 10.86 0.42 -11.39
CA ASP A 451 9.53 -0.14 -11.13
C ASP A 451 8.68 0.85 -10.33
N CYS A 452 9.25 1.48 -9.30
CA CYS A 452 8.58 2.53 -8.52
C CYS A 452 8.09 3.68 -9.41
N ARG A 453 8.91 4.15 -10.35
CA ARG A 453 8.53 5.20 -11.32
C ARG A 453 7.43 4.72 -12.26
N ALA A 454 7.52 3.49 -12.80
CA ALA A 454 6.48 2.93 -13.67
C ALA A 454 5.12 2.78 -12.95
N TRP A 455 5.12 2.23 -11.73
CA TRP A 455 3.90 2.03 -10.94
C TRP A 455 3.31 3.35 -10.43
N THR A 456 4.14 4.31 -10.01
CA THR A 456 3.65 5.64 -9.62
C THR A 456 3.11 6.41 -10.84
N SER A 457 3.71 6.25 -12.03
CA SER A 457 3.17 6.80 -13.28
C SER A 457 1.78 6.24 -13.61
N ALA A 458 1.56 4.95 -13.39
CA ALA A 458 0.25 4.33 -13.54
C ALA A 458 -0.74 4.80 -12.47
N ALA A 459 -0.31 4.90 -11.20
CA ALA A 459 -1.14 5.43 -10.12
C ALA A 459 -1.66 6.84 -10.41
N LEU A 460 -0.79 7.71 -10.93
CA LEU A 460 -1.14 9.07 -11.37
C LEU A 460 -2.11 9.05 -12.55
N THR A 461 -1.91 8.16 -13.52
CA THR A 461 -2.83 7.97 -14.67
C THR A 461 -4.23 7.61 -14.20
N TYR A 462 -4.36 6.62 -13.31
CA TYR A 462 -5.66 6.25 -12.74
C TYR A 462 -6.36 7.39 -11.96
N GLN A 463 -5.60 8.21 -11.22
CA GLN A 463 -6.17 9.37 -10.52
C GLN A 463 -6.70 10.41 -11.52
N TYR A 464 -5.96 10.65 -12.59
CA TYR A 464 -6.38 11.52 -13.68
C TYR A 464 -7.62 10.97 -14.41
N ASP A 465 -7.68 9.66 -14.66
CA ASP A 465 -8.82 9.02 -15.33
C ASP A 465 -10.09 9.04 -14.46
N CYS A 466 -9.94 8.90 -13.13
CA CYS A 466 -11.04 9.15 -12.20
C CYS A 466 -11.56 10.59 -12.34
N LEU A 467 -10.67 11.59 -12.27
CA LEU A 467 -11.06 13.00 -12.39
C LEU A 467 -11.75 13.26 -13.74
N SER A 468 -11.20 12.71 -14.83
CA SER A 468 -11.78 12.81 -16.17
C SER A 468 -13.17 12.18 -16.22
N ALA A 469 -13.35 10.97 -15.68
CA ALA A 469 -14.65 10.29 -15.65
C ALA A 469 -15.71 11.10 -14.90
N LEU A 470 -15.34 11.74 -13.79
CA LEU A 470 -16.25 12.62 -13.02
C LEU A 470 -16.59 13.90 -13.79
N SER A 471 -15.63 14.48 -14.52
CA SER A 471 -15.81 15.76 -15.23
C SER A 471 -16.87 15.72 -16.35
N TYR A 472 -17.17 14.53 -16.90
CA TYR A 472 -18.21 14.37 -17.93
C TYR A 472 -19.63 14.35 -17.35
N VAL A 473 -19.79 14.41 -16.03
CA VAL A 473 -21.09 14.43 -15.36
C VAL A 473 -21.32 15.82 -14.76
N ASN A 474 -22.31 16.54 -15.28
CA ASN A 474 -22.70 17.85 -14.74
C ASN A 474 -23.45 17.68 -13.41
N ASN A 475 -22.74 17.75 -12.28
CA ASN A 475 -23.33 17.63 -10.95
C ASN A 475 -22.51 18.43 -9.93
N ALA A 476 -23.11 19.46 -9.34
CA ALA A 476 -22.44 20.33 -8.35
C ALA A 476 -21.89 19.56 -7.14
N LYS A 477 -22.46 18.41 -6.78
CA LYS A 477 -21.96 17.55 -5.69
C LYS A 477 -20.62 16.91 -6.00
N LEU A 478 -20.19 16.89 -7.27
CA LEU A 478 -18.89 16.35 -7.68
C LEU A 478 -17.75 17.37 -7.60
N ASN A 479 -18.05 18.67 -7.50
CA ASN A 479 -17.02 19.72 -7.50
C ASN A 479 -16.01 19.54 -6.35
N ASP A 480 -16.49 19.24 -5.14
CA ASP A 480 -15.64 19.05 -3.96
C ASP A 480 -14.68 17.86 -4.12
N ILE A 481 -15.15 16.75 -4.68
CA ILE A 481 -14.29 15.57 -4.91
C ILE A 481 -13.34 15.81 -6.08
N MET A 482 -13.75 16.53 -7.12
CA MET A 482 -12.87 16.90 -8.23
C MET A 482 -11.70 17.78 -7.77
N SER A 483 -11.97 18.82 -6.97
CA SER A 483 -10.93 19.66 -6.37
C SER A 483 -10.00 18.87 -5.43
N PHE A 484 -10.55 17.94 -4.67
CA PHE A 484 -9.74 17.02 -3.85
C PHE A 484 -8.84 16.13 -4.72
N MET A 485 -9.37 15.62 -5.84
CA MET A 485 -8.62 14.80 -6.79
C MET A 485 -7.46 15.57 -7.44
N ASP A 486 -7.64 16.86 -7.80
CA ASP A 486 -6.55 17.71 -8.30
C ASP A 486 -5.38 17.82 -7.30
N THR A 487 -5.72 17.95 -6.02
CA THR A 487 -4.72 17.99 -4.93
C THR A 487 -4.03 16.62 -4.78
N LEU A 488 -4.78 15.52 -4.83
CA LEU A 488 -4.22 14.16 -4.78
C LEU A 488 -3.28 13.87 -5.97
N ILE A 489 -3.67 14.26 -7.19
CA ILE A 489 -2.82 14.16 -8.40
C ILE A 489 -1.50 14.90 -8.16
N SER A 490 -1.56 16.09 -7.55
CA SER A 490 -0.37 16.89 -7.22
C SER A 490 0.53 16.20 -6.18
N TYR A 491 -0.03 15.55 -5.15
CA TYR A 491 0.77 14.76 -4.20
C TYR A 491 1.47 13.57 -4.85
N THR A 492 0.76 12.84 -5.72
CA THR A 492 1.34 11.71 -6.46
C THR A 492 2.41 12.16 -7.45
N SER A 493 2.19 13.29 -8.13
CA SER A 493 3.18 13.93 -9.03
C SER A 493 4.44 14.38 -8.26
N ASN A 494 4.30 14.93 -7.05
CA ASN A 494 5.44 15.28 -6.19
C ASN A 494 6.30 14.04 -5.88
N ALA A 495 5.68 12.94 -5.46
CA ALA A 495 6.40 11.68 -5.19
C ALA A 495 7.10 11.14 -6.44
N LEU A 496 6.42 11.13 -7.60
CA LEU A 496 7.00 10.68 -8.86
C LEU A 496 8.19 11.55 -9.30
N SER A 497 8.09 12.88 -9.14
CA SER A 497 9.16 13.82 -9.49
C SER A 497 10.39 13.61 -8.61
N MET A 498 10.21 13.39 -7.30
CA MET A 498 11.30 13.07 -6.40
C MET A 498 11.94 11.71 -6.72
N MET A 499 11.18 10.69 -7.14
CA MET A 499 11.75 9.43 -7.61
C MET A 499 12.58 9.58 -8.88
N MET A 500 12.11 10.41 -9.82
CA MET A 500 12.90 10.73 -11.01
C MET A 500 14.21 11.42 -10.65
N ALA A 501 14.17 12.41 -9.75
CA ALA A 501 15.36 13.11 -9.30
C ALA A 501 16.32 12.16 -8.56
N TYR A 502 15.81 11.27 -7.72
CA TYR A 502 16.60 10.24 -7.04
C TYR A 502 17.25 9.27 -8.04
N ASP A 503 16.52 8.80 -9.05
CA ASP A 503 17.05 7.92 -10.11
C ASP A 503 18.20 8.57 -10.89
N VAL A 504 18.17 9.90 -11.06
CA VAL A 504 19.20 10.64 -11.80
C VAL A 504 20.39 11.07 -10.92
N PHE A 505 20.12 11.55 -9.71
CA PHE A 505 21.12 12.22 -8.85
C PHE A 505 21.46 11.46 -7.56
N GLY A 506 20.77 10.36 -7.27
CA GLY A 506 20.89 9.61 -6.02
C GLY A 506 20.58 10.48 -4.81
N ASP A 507 21.36 10.29 -3.73
CA ASP A 507 21.15 10.98 -2.46
C ASP A 507 21.49 12.49 -2.47
N LYS A 508 21.97 13.03 -3.60
CA LYS A 508 22.40 14.44 -3.73
C LYS A 508 21.21 15.38 -3.94
N THR A 509 20.38 15.56 -2.91
CA THR A 509 19.16 16.39 -2.95
C THR A 509 19.40 17.84 -3.39
N ALA A 510 20.60 18.39 -3.14
CA ALA A 510 20.96 19.72 -3.61
C ALA A 510 21.00 19.84 -5.15
N SER A 511 21.18 18.73 -5.88
CA SER A 511 21.16 18.67 -7.34
C SER A 511 19.77 18.35 -7.90
N TRP A 512 18.79 18.08 -7.05
CA TRP A 512 17.44 17.79 -7.49
C TRP A 512 16.75 19.06 -8.01
N GLY A 513 16.00 18.90 -9.09
CA GLY A 513 15.26 19.99 -9.73
C GLY A 513 14.06 19.43 -10.50
N PRO A 514 13.21 20.32 -11.04
CA PRO A 514 11.97 19.91 -11.71
C PRO A 514 12.22 18.87 -12.81
N PRO A 515 11.28 17.94 -13.03
CA PRO A 515 11.39 16.93 -14.06
C PRO A 515 11.60 17.56 -15.44
N LYS A 516 12.56 17.02 -16.18
CA LYS A 516 12.93 17.46 -17.53
C LYS A 516 12.58 16.39 -18.55
N THR A 517 12.23 16.82 -19.74
CA THR A 517 11.89 15.96 -20.88
C THR A 517 12.95 16.07 -21.97
N GLU A 518 12.76 15.31 -23.05
CA GLU A 518 13.60 15.40 -24.24
C GLU A 518 13.62 16.82 -24.85
N ARG A 519 12.54 17.60 -24.67
CA ARG A 519 12.48 19.02 -25.08
C ARG A 519 13.45 19.90 -24.32
N ASP A 520 13.76 19.52 -23.09
CA ASP A 520 14.68 20.23 -22.21
C ASP A 520 16.13 19.72 -22.36
N GLY A 521 16.37 18.82 -23.34
CA GLY A 521 17.66 18.16 -23.55
C GLY A 521 17.95 17.02 -22.57
N PHE A 522 16.94 16.56 -21.81
CA PHE A 522 17.09 15.42 -20.91
C PHE A 522 16.86 14.10 -21.65
N TRP A 523 17.83 13.21 -21.54
CA TRP A 523 17.79 11.86 -22.09
C TRP A 523 18.05 10.86 -20.97
N GLU A 524 17.14 9.93 -20.79
CA GLU A 524 17.22 8.97 -19.70
C GLU A 524 18.44 8.05 -19.89
N ARG A 525 19.28 7.91 -18.85
CA ARG A 525 20.48 7.06 -18.93
C ARG A 525 20.07 5.60 -19.08
N GLY A 526 20.73 4.90 -19.99
CA GLY A 526 20.53 3.47 -20.15
C GLY A 526 20.94 2.68 -18.91
N GLY A 527 20.22 1.60 -18.64
CA GLY A 527 20.56 0.67 -17.56
C GLY A 527 21.68 -0.29 -17.95
N SER A 528 22.32 -0.94 -16.98
CA SER A 528 23.36 -1.96 -17.18
C SER A 528 22.83 -3.33 -17.60
N GLY A 529 21.65 -3.39 -18.24
CA GLY A 529 20.98 -4.64 -18.61
C GLY A 529 21.67 -5.34 -19.78
N ASP A 530 21.50 -6.67 -19.93
CA ASP A 530 22.05 -7.39 -21.08
C ASP A 530 21.19 -7.13 -22.33
N PRO A 531 21.68 -6.36 -23.32
CA PRO A 531 20.91 -6.05 -24.52
C PRO A 531 20.67 -7.28 -25.41
N ARG A 532 21.31 -8.42 -25.13
CA ARG A 532 21.15 -9.67 -25.90
C ARG A 532 19.98 -10.53 -25.42
N LYS A 533 19.36 -10.23 -24.28
CA LYS A 533 18.20 -10.97 -23.79
C LYS A 533 16.97 -10.61 -24.62
N LEU A 534 16.58 -11.51 -25.52
CA LEU A 534 15.39 -11.33 -26.35
C LEU A 534 14.12 -11.40 -25.50
N LEU A 535 13.24 -10.43 -25.68
CA LEU A 535 11.91 -10.38 -25.08
C LEU A 535 10.89 -11.02 -26.04
N GLY A 536 10.02 -11.88 -25.52
CA GLY A 536 9.02 -12.61 -26.29
C GLY A 536 8.23 -13.59 -25.43
N VAL A 537 7.25 -14.25 -26.05
CA VAL A 537 6.48 -15.33 -25.42
C VAL A 537 7.34 -16.62 -25.44
N PRO A 538 7.60 -17.25 -24.29
CA PRO A 538 8.44 -18.45 -24.24
C PRO A 538 7.84 -19.61 -25.05
N VAL A 539 8.71 -20.35 -25.74
CA VAL A 539 8.34 -21.59 -26.44
C VAL A 539 8.32 -22.78 -25.48
N GLY A 540 7.51 -23.80 -25.77
CA GLY A 540 7.50 -25.06 -24.99
C GLY A 540 6.86 -24.95 -23.60
N LEU A 541 6.05 -23.94 -23.34
CA LEU A 541 5.34 -23.78 -22.07
C LEU A 541 4.40 -24.97 -21.79
N LYS A 542 4.40 -25.45 -20.53
CA LYS A 542 3.47 -26.49 -20.07
C LYS A 542 2.04 -25.94 -20.06
N VAL A 543 1.15 -26.58 -20.82
CA VAL A 543 -0.27 -26.22 -20.89
C VAL A 543 -0.99 -26.58 -19.58
N ASP A 544 -1.73 -25.63 -19.01
CA ASP A 544 -2.57 -25.88 -17.84
C ASP A 544 -4.01 -26.21 -18.25
N VAL A 545 -4.56 -25.48 -19.23
CA VAL A 545 -5.95 -25.62 -19.68
C VAL A 545 -6.11 -25.35 -21.18
N THR A 546 -7.12 -25.96 -21.78
CA THR A 546 -7.45 -25.83 -23.21
C THR A 546 -8.88 -25.34 -23.40
N VAL A 547 -9.10 -24.53 -24.45
CA VAL A 547 -10.41 -23.99 -24.85
C VAL A 547 -10.73 -24.44 -26.27
N CYS A 548 -11.90 -25.04 -26.50
CA CYS A 548 -12.39 -25.31 -27.86
C CYS A 548 -13.92 -25.30 -27.96
N LYS A 549 -14.41 -25.01 -29.16
CA LYS A 549 -15.81 -25.18 -29.52
C LYS A 549 -16.15 -26.68 -29.57
N GLY A 550 -17.32 -27.06 -29.06
CA GLY A 550 -17.84 -28.43 -29.19
C GLY A 550 -17.51 -29.40 -28.04
N GLY A 551 -17.01 -28.92 -26.89
CA GLY A 551 -17.01 -29.68 -25.64
C GLY A 551 -15.87 -30.70 -25.44
N ALA A 552 -14.98 -30.89 -26.42
CA ALA A 552 -13.83 -31.80 -26.29
C ALA A 552 -12.70 -31.26 -25.39
N CYS A 553 -12.74 -29.98 -25.04
CA CYS A 553 -11.74 -29.31 -24.20
C CYS A 553 -12.29 -29.02 -22.81
N LYS A 554 -11.37 -28.78 -21.86
CA LYS A 554 -11.72 -28.44 -20.47
C LYS A 554 -12.66 -27.24 -20.35
N TYR A 555 -12.54 -26.24 -21.22
CA TYR A 555 -13.42 -25.07 -21.25
C TYR A 555 -13.97 -24.79 -22.65
N ALA A 556 -15.19 -24.24 -22.71
CA ALA A 556 -15.84 -23.82 -23.96
C ALA A 556 -15.58 -22.35 -24.30
N THR A 557 -15.24 -21.52 -23.32
CA THR A 557 -14.99 -20.08 -23.46
C THR A 557 -13.63 -19.69 -22.90
N VAL A 558 -13.05 -18.61 -23.44
CA VAL A 558 -11.76 -18.07 -23.01
C VAL A 558 -11.87 -17.49 -21.59
N GLN A 559 -12.94 -16.76 -21.27
CA GLN A 559 -13.17 -16.20 -19.94
C GLN A 559 -13.23 -17.30 -18.85
N ALA A 560 -13.86 -18.45 -19.13
CA ALA A 560 -13.93 -19.53 -18.15
C ALA A 560 -12.54 -20.13 -17.85
N ALA A 561 -11.68 -20.23 -18.88
CA ALA A 561 -10.30 -20.68 -18.71
C ALA A 561 -9.46 -19.65 -17.95
N VAL A 562 -9.62 -18.35 -18.23
CA VAL A 562 -8.96 -17.27 -17.47
C VAL A 562 -9.40 -17.28 -16.00
N ASN A 563 -10.69 -17.46 -15.72
CA ASN A 563 -11.22 -17.52 -14.36
C ASN A 563 -10.62 -18.68 -13.53
N ALA A 564 -10.19 -19.75 -14.20
CA ALA A 564 -9.55 -20.91 -13.57
C ALA A 564 -8.09 -20.66 -13.19
N ALA A 565 -7.46 -19.58 -13.67
CA ALA A 565 -6.13 -19.20 -13.24
C ALA A 565 -6.14 -18.84 -11.74
N PRO A 566 -5.15 -19.27 -10.95
CA PRO A 566 -5.11 -18.99 -9.52
C PRO A 566 -4.79 -17.51 -9.25
N ASP A 567 -5.38 -16.97 -8.19
CA ASP A 567 -5.21 -15.56 -7.80
C ASP A 567 -3.88 -15.32 -7.09
N TRP A 568 -3.23 -14.18 -7.39
CA TRP A 568 -2.03 -13.68 -6.71
C TRP A 568 -0.80 -14.61 -6.73
N VAL A 569 -0.78 -15.62 -7.59
CA VAL A 569 0.36 -16.53 -7.72
C VAL A 569 1.51 -15.81 -8.42
N SER A 570 2.68 -15.84 -7.77
CA SER A 570 3.94 -15.31 -8.31
C SER A 570 4.88 -16.43 -8.71
N GLY A 571 5.71 -16.21 -9.74
CA GLY A 571 6.77 -17.15 -10.14
C GLY A 571 6.29 -18.37 -10.93
N ARG A 572 5.01 -18.45 -11.31
CA ARG A 572 4.48 -19.49 -12.21
C ARG A 572 3.52 -18.86 -13.22
N ARG A 573 3.60 -19.34 -14.47
CA ARG A 573 2.64 -19.03 -15.54
C ARG A 573 1.41 -19.94 -15.47
N PHE A 574 0.26 -19.39 -15.86
CA PHE A 574 -0.95 -20.17 -16.12
C PHE A 574 -1.26 -20.13 -17.61
N VAL A 575 -1.11 -21.26 -18.29
CA VAL A 575 -1.11 -21.33 -19.76
C VAL A 575 -2.45 -21.85 -20.29
N VAL A 576 -3.14 -20.99 -21.01
CA VAL A 576 -4.42 -21.24 -21.70
C VAL A 576 -4.15 -21.41 -23.19
N VAL A 577 -4.41 -22.60 -23.74
CA VAL A 577 -4.39 -22.84 -25.19
C VAL A 577 -5.80 -22.72 -25.75
N VAL A 578 -6.00 -21.83 -26.72
CA VAL A 578 -7.28 -21.59 -27.39
C VAL A 578 -7.22 -22.13 -28.81
N LYS A 579 -8.04 -23.14 -29.10
CA LYS A 579 -8.12 -23.78 -30.41
C LYS A 579 -8.66 -22.84 -31.48
N ALA A 580 -8.51 -23.22 -32.75
CA ALA A 580 -9.08 -22.49 -33.87
C ALA A 580 -10.61 -22.33 -33.72
N GLY A 581 -11.10 -21.13 -34.01
CA GLY A 581 -12.50 -20.75 -33.91
C GLY A 581 -12.68 -19.26 -33.57
N VAL A 582 -13.91 -18.77 -33.82
CA VAL A 582 -14.33 -17.41 -33.46
C VAL A 582 -15.10 -17.41 -32.13
N TYR A 583 -14.52 -16.89 -31.07
CA TYR A 583 -15.08 -16.81 -29.72
C TYR A 583 -15.73 -15.44 -29.53
N LYS A 584 -17.07 -15.43 -29.51
CA LYS A 584 -17.87 -14.21 -29.30
C LYS A 584 -18.08 -14.00 -27.81
N GLU A 585 -17.13 -13.33 -27.18
CA GLU A 585 -17.12 -13.07 -25.75
C GLU A 585 -16.23 -11.88 -25.38
N SER A 586 -16.60 -11.16 -24.32
CA SER A 586 -15.70 -10.23 -23.64
C SER A 586 -14.81 -10.98 -22.64
N VAL A 587 -13.51 -10.71 -22.66
CA VAL A 587 -12.53 -11.34 -21.75
C VAL A 587 -11.88 -10.30 -20.85
N LEU A 588 -11.97 -10.49 -19.53
CA LEU A 588 -11.29 -9.71 -18.51
C LEU A 588 -10.29 -10.58 -17.75
N VAL A 589 -9.01 -10.21 -17.82
CA VAL A 589 -7.96 -10.75 -16.95
C VAL A 589 -7.83 -9.79 -15.77
N GLY A 590 -8.45 -10.15 -14.64
CA GLY A 590 -8.50 -9.36 -13.41
C GLY A 590 -7.11 -9.04 -12.85
N LEU A 591 -7.04 -8.04 -11.97
CA LEU A 591 -5.78 -7.57 -11.37
C LEU A 591 -5.05 -8.68 -10.59
N GLU A 592 -5.83 -9.57 -9.97
CA GLU A 592 -5.40 -10.74 -9.22
C GLU A 592 -4.85 -11.87 -10.11
N LYS A 593 -5.22 -11.91 -11.41
CA LYS A 593 -4.86 -12.96 -12.36
C LYS A 593 -3.49 -12.69 -13.00
N ARG A 594 -2.42 -12.84 -12.22
CA ARG A 594 -1.04 -12.59 -12.68
C ARG A 594 -0.49 -13.74 -13.54
N ASN A 595 0.43 -13.43 -14.45
CA ASN A 595 1.17 -14.38 -15.29
C ASN A 595 0.31 -15.31 -16.15
N VAL A 596 -0.87 -14.86 -16.58
CA VAL A 596 -1.72 -15.61 -17.52
C VAL A 596 -1.11 -15.53 -18.93
N VAL A 597 -1.00 -16.68 -19.59
CA VAL A 597 -0.52 -16.82 -20.97
C VAL A 597 -1.65 -17.37 -21.83
N VAL A 598 -2.01 -16.68 -22.92
CA VAL A 598 -3.04 -17.13 -23.87
C VAL A 598 -2.41 -17.42 -25.23
N LEU A 599 -2.46 -18.68 -25.65
CA LEU A 599 -1.86 -19.15 -26.91
C LEU A 599 -2.94 -19.61 -27.87
N GLY A 600 -3.05 -18.98 -29.04
CA GLY A 600 -3.91 -19.44 -30.13
C GLY A 600 -3.20 -20.38 -31.11
N GLU A 601 -3.94 -20.83 -32.13
CA GLU A 601 -3.42 -21.70 -33.21
C GLU A 601 -3.04 -20.92 -34.49
N GLY A 602 -3.12 -19.59 -34.45
CA GLY A 602 -2.67 -18.68 -35.50
C GLY A 602 -3.54 -17.43 -35.63
N MET A 603 -2.92 -16.34 -36.08
CA MET A 603 -3.61 -15.15 -36.58
C MET A 603 -4.73 -15.54 -37.57
N GLY A 604 -5.92 -14.99 -37.39
CA GLY A 604 -7.11 -15.28 -38.21
C GLY A 604 -7.74 -16.67 -38.00
N LYS A 605 -7.06 -17.59 -37.29
CA LYS A 605 -7.59 -18.93 -36.97
C LYS A 605 -8.27 -18.96 -35.62
N THR A 606 -7.63 -18.39 -34.60
CA THR A 606 -8.19 -18.23 -33.26
C THR A 606 -8.55 -16.76 -33.07
N VAL A 607 -9.85 -16.45 -32.99
CA VAL A 607 -10.35 -15.06 -32.97
C VAL A 607 -11.22 -14.83 -31.74
N ILE A 608 -10.92 -13.82 -30.93
CA ILE A 608 -11.78 -13.33 -29.85
C ILE A 608 -12.45 -12.04 -30.33
N SER A 609 -13.78 -11.99 -30.34
CA SER A 609 -14.55 -10.99 -31.07
C SER A 609 -15.74 -10.47 -30.26
N GLU A 610 -15.92 -9.16 -30.22
CA GLU A 610 -17.10 -8.47 -29.68
C GLU A 610 -17.42 -7.23 -30.50
N SER A 611 -18.50 -6.52 -30.17
CA SER A 611 -18.92 -5.31 -30.88
C SER A 611 -19.40 -4.19 -29.96
N SER A 612 -18.84 -4.09 -28.75
CA SER A 612 -19.17 -3.01 -27.81
C SER A 612 -18.58 -1.67 -28.25
N SER A 613 -19.35 -0.58 -28.12
CA SER A 613 -18.89 0.77 -28.46
C SER A 613 -19.51 1.86 -27.59
N VAL A 614 -18.89 3.04 -27.57
CA VAL A 614 -19.39 4.21 -26.81
C VAL A 614 -20.76 4.71 -27.33
N GLY A 615 -21.11 4.41 -28.58
CA GLY A 615 -22.45 4.69 -29.11
C GLY A 615 -23.57 3.93 -28.40
N GLN A 616 -23.25 2.89 -27.61
CA GLN A 616 -24.22 2.10 -26.85
C GLN A 616 -24.43 2.67 -25.43
N PRO A 617 -25.66 2.65 -24.88
CA PRO A 617 -25.95 3.22 -23.57
C PRO A 617 -25.09 2.63 -22.45
N GLY A 618 -24.43 3.49 -21.67
CA GLY A 618 -23.68 3.10 -20.47
C GLY A 618 -22.30 2.50 -20.72
N ILE A 619 -21.85 2.39 -21.98
CA ILE A 619 -20.52 1.89 -22.33
C ILE A 619 -19.54 3.06 -22.45
N SER A 620 -18.47 3.01 -21.66
CA SER A 620 -17.33 3.93 -21.80
C SER A 620 -16.30 3.32 -22.75
N THR A 621 -15.37 4.13 -23.26
CA THR A 621 -14.22 3.63 -24.02
C THR A 621 -13.44 2.57 -23.23
N TYR A 622 -13.33 2.73 -21.91
CA TYR A 622 -12.64 1.75 -21.06
C TYR A 622 -13.37 0.39 -21.02
N ASN A 623 -14.71 0.41 -21.01
CA ASN A 623 -15.57 -0.77 -20.92
C ASN A 623 -15.94 -1.37 -22.29
N SER A 624 -15.57 -0.74 -23.41
CA SER A 624 -15.84 -1.27 -24.75
C SER A 624 -14.84 -2.33 -25.23
N ALA A 625 -13.81 -2.62 -24.44
CA ALA A 625 -12.74 -3.55 -24.78
C ALA A 625 -13.25 -5.00 -24.93
N THR A 626 -13.04 -5.61 -26.10
CA THR A 626 -13.24 -7.06 -26.31
C THR A 626 -12.38 -7.86 -25.33
N VAL A 627 -11.12 -7.47 -25.15
CA VAL A 627 -10.22 -8.06 -24.16
C VAL A 627 -9.59 -6.96 -23.28
N GLY A 628 -9.80 -7.05 -21.96
CA GLY A 628 -9.22 -6.15 -20.96
C GLY A 628 -8.24 -6.88 -20.03
N ILE A 629 -7.02 -6.37 -19.91
CA ILE A 629 -5.93 -7.00 -19.16
C ILE A 629 -5.45 -6.10 -18.02
N LEU A 630 -5.76 -6.44 -16.77
CA LEU A 630 -5.25 -5.76 -15.57
C LEU A 630 -4.12 -6.54 -14.88
N GLY A 631 -4.13 -7.87 -15.00
CA GLY A 631 -3.13 -8.74 -14.38
C GLY A 631 -1.72 -8.52 -14.92
N ASP A 632 -0.74 -8.43 -14.02
CA ASP A 632 0.68 -8.27 -14.37
C ASP A 632 1.26 -9.53 -15.00
N GLY A 633 2.20 -9.37 -15.94
CA GLY A 633 2.92 -10.46 -16.61
C GLY A 633 2.10 -11.21 -17.66
N PHE A 634 1.03 -10.62 -18.19
CA PHE A 634 0.19 -11.23 -19.21
C PHE A 634 0.96 -11.47 -20.51
N MET A 635 0.70 -12.61 -21.16
CA MET A 635 1.27 -12.92 -22.47
C MET A 635 0.20 -13.42 -23.43
N ALA A 636 0.29 -13.02 -24.69
CA ALA A 636 -0.55 -13.59 -25.74
C ALA A 636 0.24 -13.87 -27.01
N SER A 637 -0.06 -14.98 -27.69
CA SER A 637 0.51 -15.28 -29.00
C SER A 637 -0.41 -16.04 -29.93
N ASN A 638 -0.22 -15.86 -31.24
CA ASN A 638 -0.87 -16.63 -32.31
C ASN A 638 -2.40 -16.54 -32.32
N LEU A 639 -2.97 -15.35 -32.10
CA LEU A 639 -4.41 -15.14 -32.10
C LEU A 639 -4.81 -13.76 -32.63
N THR A 640 -6.09 -13.59 -32.93
CA THR A 640 -6.70 -12.31 -33.31
C THR A 640 -7.65 -11.85 -32.20
N ILE A 641 -7.60 -10.57 -31.87
CA ILE A 641 -8.57 -9.88 -31.00
C ILE A 641 -9.18 -8.78 -31.84
N GLU A 642 -10.51 -8.76 -31.93
CA GLU A 642 -11.22 -7.78 -32.75
C GLU A 642 -12.41 -7.13 -32.05
N ASN A 643 -12.71 -5.90 -32.46
CA ASN A 643 -13.97 -5.25 -32.16
C ASN A 643 -14.68 -4.86 -33.48
N THR A 644 -15.87 -5.41 -33.70
CA THR A 644 -16.61 -5.28 -34.97
C THR A 644 -17.72 -4.22 -34.92
N ALA A 645 -17.68 -3.28 -33.96
CA ALA A 645 -18.72 -2.25 -33.82
C ALA A 645 -18.80 -1.25 -35.00
N GLY A 646 -17.78 -1.19 -35.85
CA GLY A 646 -17.70 -0.25 -36.97
C GLY A 646 -17.04 1.07 -36.63
N ALA A 647 -17.22 2.08 -37.49
CA ALA A 647 -16.45 3.33 -37.49
C ALA A 647 -17.19 4.55 -36.88
N ASP A 648 -18.37 4.33 -36.29
CA ASP A 648 -19.25 5.40 -35.82
C ASP A 648 -18.79 6.03 -34.50
N SER A 649 -18.21 5.24 -33.60
CA SER A 649 -17.75 5.67 -32.28
C SER A 649 -16.57 4.82 -31.78
N GLN A 650 -15.99 5.18 -30.63
CA GLN A 650 -14.88 4.47 -29.99
C GLN A 650 -15.27 3.03 -29.67
N ALA A 651 -14.43 2.06 -30.08
CA ALA A 651 -14.67 0.64 -29.88
C ALA A 651 -13.34 -0.10 -29.75
N VAL A 652 -13.00 -0.50 -28.51
CA VAL A 652 -11.69 -1.05 -28.18
C VAL A 652 -11.66 -2.56 -28.45
N ALA A 653 -10.65 -3.05 -29.15
CA ALA A 653 -10.39 -4.49 -29.30
C ALA A 653 -9.57 -5.00 -28.12
N LEU A 654 -8.46 -4.34 -27.78
CA LEU A 654 -7.58 -4.74 -26.69
C LEU A 654 -7.25 -3.55 -25.78
N ARG A 655 -7.47 -3.73 -24.47
CA ARG A 655 -7.04 -2.80 -23.42
C ARG A 655 -6.02 -3.46 -22.49
N ILE A 656 -4.89 -2.79 -22.23
CA ILE A 656 -3.85 -3.29 -21.31
C ILE A 656 -3.50 -2.26 -20.24
N ASN A 657 -3.58 -2.71 -19.00
CA ASN A 657 -3.34 -2.01 -17.74
C ASN A 657 -2.41 -2.80 -16.78
N GLY A 658 -1.96 -3.98 -17.19
CA GLY A 658 -1.04 -4.86 -16.45
C GLY A 658 0.41 -4.66 -16.87
N ASP A 659 1.31 -4.63 -15.90
CA ASP A 659 2.74 -4.40 -16.14
C ASP A 659 3.41 -5.62 -16.78
N GLN A 660 4.48 -5.40 -17.55
CA GLN A 660 5.29 -6.45 -18.16
C GLN A 660 4.50 -7.37 -19.11
N SER A 661 3.56 -6.79 -19.86
CA SER A 661 2.74 -7.56 -20.81
C SER A 661 3.44 -7.76 -22.16
N VAL A 662 3.41 -8.97 -22.70
CA VAL A 662 4.04 -9.33 -23.98
C VAL A 662 3.00 -9.87 -24.97
N ILE A 663 2.88 -9.24 -26.14
CA ILE A 663 1.98 -9.66 -27.21
C ILE A 663 2.84 -9.98 -28.44
N GLU A 664 2.86 -11.23 -28.87
CA GLU A 664 3.72 -11.68 -29.96
C GLU A 664 2.95 -12.45 -31.03
N ASN A 665 3.09 -12.06 -32.30
CA ASN A 665 2.41 -12.73 -33.41
C ASN A 665 0.86 -12.74 -33.25
N CYS A 666 0.28 -11.59 -32.87
CA CYS A 666 -1.16 -11.40 -32.76
C CYS A 666 -1.71 -10.33 -33.71
N GLU A 667 -3.00 -10.43 -34.03
CA GLU A 667 -3.72 -9.37 -34.76
C GLU A 667 -4.67 -8.64 -33.84
N ILE A 668 -4.63 -7.31 -33.87
CA ILE A 668 -5.55 -6.46 -33.12
C ILE A 668 -6.32 -5.61 -34.13
N LEU A 669 -7.62 -5.88 -34.29
CA LEU A 669 -8.43 -5.34 -35.37
C LEU A 669 -9.59 -4.49 -34.83
N GLY A 670 -9.74 -3.28 -35.35
CA GLY A 670 -10.86 -2.41 -35.02
C GLY A 670 -10.93 -1.19 -35.93
N ASN A 671 -11.59 -0.13 -35.44
CA ASN A 671 -11.66 1.17 -36.08
C ASN A 671 -11.10 2.25 -35.15
N GLN A 672 -11.96 3.11 -34.61
CA GLN A 672 -11.56 4.16 -33.69
C GLN A 672 -11.24 3.54 -32.32
N ASP A 673 -10.11 3.94 -31.73
CA ASP A 673 -9.65 3.50 -30.41
C ASP A 673 -9.38 1.98 -30.31
N THR A 674 -8.88 1.34 -31.38
CA THR A 674 -8.69 -0.12 -31.44
C THR A 674 -7.84 -0.71 -30.30
N LEU A 675 -6.69 -0.10 -30.00
CA LEU A 675 -5.71 -0.60 -29.03
C LEU A 675 -5.49 0.42 -27.92
N TYR A 676 -6.05 0.14 -26.75
CA TYR A 676 -5.97 1.00 -25.56
C TYR A 676 -4.82 0.55 -24.63
N LEU A 677 -3.63 1.10 -24.83
CA LEU A 677 -2.47 0.86 -23.99
C LEU A 677 -2.43 1.83 -22.81
N HIS A 678 -3.35 1.60 -21.88
CA HIS A 678 -3.74 2.55 -20.85
C HIS A 678 -2.60 2.96 -19.91
N SER A 679 -1.85 2.01 -19.34
CA SER A 679 -0.75 2.32 -18.39
C SER A 679 0.30 1.21 -18.35
N LEU A 680 1.43 1.45 -17.67
CA LEU A 680 2.52 0.48 -17.42
C LEU A 680 3.30 0.06 -18.67
N ARG A 681 4.07 -1.03 -18.60
CA ARG A 681 5.06 -1.40 -19.61
C ARG A 681 4.60 -2.58 -20.46
N HIS A 682 4.66 -2.43 -21.79
CA HIS A 682 4.24 -3.48 -22.72
C HIS A 682 5.24 -3.66 -23.87
N PHE A 683 5.25 -4.86 -24.45
CA PHE A 683 6.04 -5.19 -25.63
C PHE A 683 5.18 -5.92 -26.67
N PHE A 684 5.11 -5.35 -27.88
CA PHE A 684 4.44 -5.93 -29.04
C PHE A 684 5.49 -6.34 -30.06
N LYS A 685 5.45 -7.60 -30.51
CA LYS A 685 6.42 -8.12 -31.48
C LYS A 685 5.74 -8.88 -32.61
N SER A 686 6.06 -8.53 -33.86
CA SER A 686 5.51 -9.20 -35.05
C SER A 686 3.98 -9.23 -35.09
N CYS A 687 3.33 -8.20 -34.53
CA CYS A 687 1.86 -8.08 -34.51
C CYS A 687 1.34 -7.30 -35.73
N ARG A 688 0.09 -7.56 -36.11
CA ARG A 688 -0.68 -6.75 -37.08
C ARG A 688 -1.73 -5.93 -36.35
N ILE A 689 -1.67 -4.61 -36.44
CA ILE A 689 -2.59 -3.70 -35.74
C ILE A 689 -3.32 -2.85 -36.77
N GLN A 690 -4.65 -2.86 -36.74
CA GLN A 690 -5.48 -2.19 -37.74
C GLN A 690 -6.48 -1.22 -37.08
N GLY A 691 -6.59 0.00 -37.62
CA GLY A 691 -7.64 0.95 -37.22
C GLY A 691 -7.62 2.26 -38.03
N ASN A 692 -8.31 3.31 -37.55
CA ASN A 692 -8.38 4.60 -38.24
C ASN A 692 -8.08 5.82 -37.36
N VAL A 693 -8.98 6.20 -36.46
CA VAL A 693 -8.84 7.38 -35.59
C VAL A 693 -8.28 6.95 -34.24
N ASP A 694 -7.14 7.53 -33.85
CA ASP A 694 -6.49 7.30 -32.54
C ASP A 694 -6.34 5.82 -32.17
N PHE A 695 -6.14 4.96 -33.16
CA PHE A 695 -6.34 3.52 -32.96
C PHE A 695 -5.25 2.85 -32.11
N ILE A 696 -4.17 3.57 -31.79
CA ILE A 696 -3.22 3.22 -30.73
C ILE A 696 -3.14 4.40 -29.74
N PHE A 697 -3.71 4.25 -28.55
CA PHE A 697 -3.83 5.36 -27.59
C PHE A 697 -3.64 4.92 -26.14
N GLY A 698 -3.45 5.88 -25.23
CA GLY A 698 -3.24 5.64 -23.80
C GLY A 698 -1.93 6.24 -23.27
N ASN A 699 -1.57 5.88 -22.03
CA ASN A 699 -0.42 6.43 -21.31
C ASN A 699 0.52 5.34 -20.75
N SER A 700 0.76 4.29 -21.53
CA SER A 700 1.77 3.25 -21.21
C SER A 700 3.16 3.63 -21.75
N ALA A 701 4.17 2.89 -21.29
CA ALA A 701 5.47 2.76 -21.95
C ALA A 701 5.44 1.49 -22.83
N THR A 702 5.25 1.64 -24.13
CA THR A 702 5.10 0.49 -25.04
C THR A 702 6.09 0.55 -26.19
N ILE A 703 6.73 -0.58 -26.47
CA ILE A 703 7.52 -0.79 -27.68
C ILE A 703 6.76 -1.72 -28.62
N PHE A 704 6.63 -1.29 -29.87
CA PHE A 704 6.23 -2.09 -31.01
C PHE A 704 7.47 -2.41 -31.82
N GLN A 705 7.75 -3.69 -32.03
CA GLN A 705 8.91 -4.14 -32.78
C GLN A 705 8.47 -5.08 -33.89
N ASP A 706 8.95 -4.85 -35.11
CA ASP A 706 8.68 -5.71 -36.27
C ASP A 706 7.16 -5.85 -36.57
N CYS A 707 6.35 -4.88 -36.13
CA CYS A 707 4.91 -4.85 -36.31
C CYS A 707 4.49 -4.26 -37.66
N THR A 708 3.33 -4.71 -38.15
CA THR A 708 2.63 -4.09 -39.28
C THR A 708 1.45 -3.27 -38.76
N ILE A 709 1.45 -1.97 -39.04
CA ILE A 709 0.45 -0.99 -38.62
C ILE A 709 -0.37 -0.59 -39.85
N LEU A 710 -1.67 -0.88 -39.84
CA LEU A 710 -2.55 -0.75 -41.00
C LEU A 710 -3.68 0.26 -40.74
N ILE A 711 -3.76 1.28 -41.59
CA ILE A 711 -4.90 2.21 -41.61
C ILE A 711 -6.03 1.61 -42.44
N CYS A 712 -7.23 1.49 -41.87
CA CYS A 712 -8.43 1.03 -42.56
C CYS A 712 -9.39 2.19 -42.88
N PRO A 713 -10.33 2.01 -43.83
CA PRO A 713 -11.30 3.06 -44.15
C PRO A 713 -12.24 3.35 -42.99
N ARG A 714 -12.49 4.62 -42.68
CA ARG A 714 -13.59 5.03 -41.78
C ARG A 714 -14.93 5.06 -42.51
N GLN A 715 -14.93 5.42 -43.79
CA GLN A 715 -16.11 5.43 -44.66
C GLN A 715 -15.73 4.97 -46.06
N LEU A 716 -16.59 4.19 -46.72
CA LEU A 716 -16.33 3.68 -48.08
C LEU A 716 -16.33 4.79 -49.15
N THR A 717 -17.04 5.90 -48.93
CA THR A 717 -17.14 7.04 -49.85
C THR A 717 -17.05 8.39 -49.10
N PRO A 718 -15.85 8.87 -48.74
CA PRO A 718 -15.73 10.13 -48.00
C PRO A 718 -15.96 11.34 -48.93
N GLY A 719 -17.14 11.96 -48.85
CA GLY A 719 -17.47 13.17 -49.65
C GLY A 719 -16.75 14.46 -49.21
N LYS A 720 -16.13 14.49 -48.02
CA LYS A 720 -15.46 15.69 -47.43
C LYS A 720 -14.05 15.40 -46.91
N GLY A 721 -13.44 14.29 -47.31
CA GLY A 721 -12.15 13.81 -46.83
C GLY A 721 -12.17 13.16 -45.45
N GLU A 722 -11.24 12.24 -45.24
CA GLU A 722 -11.06 11.45 -44.02
C GLU A 722 -9.72 11.82 -43.36
N LYS A 723 -9.75 12.02 -42.04
CA LYS A 723 -8.55 12.21 -41.22
C LYS A 723 -8.39 11.04 -40.27
N SER A 724 -7.24 10.39 -40.33
CA SER A 724 -6.87 9.27 -39.48
C SER A 724 -5.55 9.54 -38.77
N THR A 725 -5.42 9.01 -37.56
CA THR A 725 -4.28 9.23 -36.65
C THR A 725 -3.86 7.89 -36.11
N VAL A 726 -2.59 7.51 -36.35
CA VAL A 726 -2.06 6.25 -35.84
C VAL A 726 -2.00 6.25 -34.32
N THR A 727 -1.50 7.35 -33.73
CA THR A 727 -1.31 7.42 -32.28
C THR A 727 -1.98 8.62 -31.60
N ALA A 728 -2.42 8.39 -30.37
CA ALA A 728 -2.84 9.44 -29.43
C ALA A 728 -2.26 9.16 -28.02
N HIS A 729 -0.99 9.52 -27.80
CA HIS A 729 -0.31 9.27 -26.53
C HIS A 729 -0.73 10.29 -25.45
N GLY A 730 -0.97 9.79 -24.24
CA GLY A 730 -1.66 10.48 -23.15
C GLY A 730 -0.79 10.85 -21.94
N ARG A 731 0.51 11.12 -22.10
CA ARG A 731 1.36 11.56 -20.97
C ARG A 731 0.91 12.90 -20.39
N THR A 732 0.59 12.92 -19.10
CA THR A 732 0.08 14.11 -18.38
C THR A 732 1.12 14.79 -17.51
N ASP A 733 2.21 14.09 -17.16
CA ASP A 733 3.26 14.63 -16.31
C ASP A 733 4.66 14.31 -16.87
N PRO A 734 5.58 15.28 -16.91
CA PRO A 734 6.93 15.10 -17.48
C PRO A 734 7.77 14.06 -16.72
N ALA A 735 7.46 13.77 -15.45
CA ALA A 735 8.16 12.75 -14.67
C ALA A 735 7.74 11.32 -15.03
N GLN A 736 6.65 11.13 -15.79
CA GLN A 736 6.20 9.82 -16.26
C GLN A 736 7.16 9.24 -17.30
N THR A 737 7.49 7.96 -17.13
CA THR A 737 8.39 7.20 -18.03
C THR A 737 7.68 6.67 -19.29
N THR A 738 6.48 7.15 -19.60
CA THR A 738 5.56 6.58 -20.59
C THR A 738 5.76 7.14 -21.99
N GLY A 739 5.40 6.39 -23.04
CA GLY A 739 5.56 6.78 -24.44
C GLY A 739 5.32 5.58 -25.37
N PHE A 740 5.06 5.86 -26.64
CA PHE A 740 5.01 4.82 -27.68
C PHE A 740 6.27 4.85 -28.53
N VAL A 741 6.89 3.68 -28.71
CA VAL A 741 8.10 3.50 -29.51
C VAL A 741 7.81 2.48 -30.59
N PHE A 742 7.92 2.87 -31.85
CA PHE A 742 7.84 1.98 -33.01
C PHE A 742 9.24 1.72 -33.55
N ARG A 743 9.64 0.45 -33.64
CA ARG A 743 10.96 0.03 -34.12
C ARG A 743 10.81 -1.00 -35.22
N ASN A 744 11.42 -0.73 -36.38
CA ASN A 744 11.37 -1.63 -37.53
C ASN A 744 9.93 -2.02 -37.93
N CYS A 745 8.97 -1.11 -37.74
CA CYS A 745 7.58 -1.33 -38.10
C CYS A 745 7.29 -0.88 -39.54
N LEU A 746 6.31 -1.51 -40.18
CA LEU A 746 5.68 -1.02 -41.40
C LEU A 746 4.43 -0.22 -41.05
N VAL A 747 4.29 0.99 -41.57
CA VAL A 747 3.04 1.77 -41.51
C VAL A 747 2.47 1.90 -42.92
N ASN A 748 1.30 1.29 -43.15
CA ASN A 748 0.63 1.24 -44.45
C ASN A 748 -0.90 1.32 -44.30
N GLY A 749 -1.65 1.26 -45.40
CA GLY A 749 -3.10 1.03 -45.41
C GLY A 749 -3.46 -0.44 -45.59
N THR A 750 -4.66 -0.83 -45.19
CA THR A 750 -5.24 -2.12 -45.64
C THR A 750 -5.37 -2.14 -47.16
N GLU A 751 -5.48 -3.34 -47.76
CA GLU A 751 -5.63 -3.45 -49.22
C GLU A 751 -6.85 -2.65 -49.73
N GLU A 752 -7.95 -2.70 -48.99
CA GLU A 752 -9.16 -1.93 -49.27
C GLU A 752 -8.91 -0.42 -49.16
N TYR A 753 -8.22 0.04 -48.10
CA TYR A 753 -7.88 1.44 -47.95
C TYR A 753 -6.99 1.95 -49.08
N MET A 754 -6.00 1.15 -49.49
CA MET A 754 -5.09 1.55 -50.57
C MET A 754 -5.80 1.66 -51.93
N LYS A 755 -6.84 0.85 -52.18
CA LYS A 755 -7.71 1.01 -53.37
C LYS A 755 -8.44 2.37 -53.35
N LEU A 756 -8.95 2.79 -52.20
CA LEU A 756 -9.61 4.10 -52.04
C LEU A 756 -8.60 5.26 -52.14
N TYR A 757 -7.47 5.14 -51.44
CA TYR A 757 -6.38 6.10 -51.46
C TYR A 757 -5.89 6.36 -52.88
N ASN A 758 -5.58 5.31 -53.65
CA ASN A 758 -5.08 5.45 -55.02
C ASN A 758 -6.10 6.10 -55.98
N LYS A 759 -7.40 6.00 -55.69
CA LYS A 759 -8.45 6.65 -56.49
C LYS A 759 -8.48 8.16 -56.28
N ASN A 760 -8.23 8.64 -55.06
CA ASN A 760 -8.18 10.07 -54.76
C ASN A 760 -7.30 10.36 -53.52
N PRO A 761 -5.97 10.44 -53.64
CA PRO A 761 -5.08 10.62 -52.49
C PRO A 761 -5.36 11.88 -51.67
N ASN A 762 -5.87 12.94 -52.31
CA ASN A 762 -6.05 14.27 -51.70
C ASN A 762 -7.12 14.31 -50.60
N ILE A 763 -8.03 13.34 -50.57
CA ILE A 763 -9.10 13.27 -49.56
C ILE A 763 -8.76 12.32 -48.41
N HIS A 764 -7.62 11.62 -48.47
CA HIS A 764 -7.18 10.65 -47.47
C HIS A 764 -5.98 11.19 -46.69
N ILE A 765 -6.24 11.77 -45.53
CA ILE A 765 -5.24 12.49 -44.73
C ILE A 765 -4.86 11.66 -43.51
N ASN A 766 -3.62 11.16 -43.46
CA ASN A 766 -3.16 10.28 -42.39
C ASN A 766 -1.96 10.86 -41.66
N PHE A 767 -2.03 10.84 -40.34
CA PHE A 767 -0.97 11.33 -39.46
C PHE A 767 -0.43 10.21 -38.58
N LEU A 768 0.86 10.28 -38.26
CA LEU A 768 1.53 9.41 -37.29
C LEU A 768 0.94 9.56 -35.87
N GLY A 769 0.38 10.73 -35.55
CA GLY A 769 -0.38 10.91 -34.31
C GLY A 769 -0.76 12.34 -33.97
N ARG A 770 -1.41 12.50 -32.81
CA ARG A 770 -1.83 13.79 -32.21
C ARG A 770 -1.77 13.78 -30.67
N PRO A 771 -1.42 14.90 -30.02
CA PRO A 771 -1.10 14.88 -28.59
C PRO A 771 -2.34 14.92 -27.71
N TRP A 772 -2.83 13.75 -27.28
CA TRP A 772 -4.01 13.68 -26.41
C TRP A 772 -3.81 14.42 -25.08
N LYS A 773 -2.57 14.45 -24.57
CA LYS A 773 -2.20 15.14 -23.32
C LYS A 773 -0.90 15.95 -23.48
N GLU A 774 -0.67 16.85 -22.54
CA GLU A 774 0.33 17.93 -22.62
C GLU A 774 1.77 17.45 -22.90
N PHE A 775 2.17 16.30 -22.36
CA PHE A 775 3.53 15.77 -22.49
C PHE A 775 3.63 14.58 -23.45
N SER A 776 2.65 14.41 -24.34
CA SER A 776 2.53 13.30 -25.29
C SER A 776 3.87 12.90 -25.91
N ARG A 777 4.18 11.60 -25.93
CA ARG A 777 5.47 11.08 -26.41
C ARG A 777 5.30 9.87 -27.33
N THR A 778 5.69 10.03 -28.58
CA THR A 778 5.66 8.99 -29.61
C THR A 778 6.91 9.07 -30.48
N VAL A 779 7.55 7.94 -30.78
CA VAL A 779 8.72 7.90 -31.66
C VAL A 779 8.64 6.77 -32.69
N PHE A 780 9.14 7.03 -33.91
CA PHE A 780 9.29 6.06 -34.99
C PHE A 780 10.77 5.93 -35.38
N ILE A 781 11.32 4.73 -35.23
CA ILE A 781 12.74 4.43 -35.38
C ILE A 781 12.92 3.30 -36.38
N SER A 782 13.59 3.59 -37.49
CA SER A 782 13.82 2.62 -38.57
C SER A 782 12.54 1.98 -39.11
N CYS A 783 11.43 2.72 -39.08
CA CYS A 783 10.16 2.30 -39.63
C CYS A 783 10.10 2.57 -41.13
N ARG A 784 9.34 1.74 -41.85
CA ARG A 784 8.94 2.00 -43.23
C ARG A 784 7.59 2.71 -43.24
N LEU A 785 7.58 3.98 -43.59
CA LEU A 785 6.39 4.83 -43.68
C LEU A 785 5.98 4.93 -45.15
N GLU A 786 4.85 4.31 -45.51
CA GLU A 786 4.37 4.32 -46.88
C GLU A 786 3.73 5.65 -47.29
N THR A 787 3.47 5.81 -48.59
CA THR A 787 3.05 7.09 -49.20
C THR A 787 1.76 7.71 -48.63
N LEU A 788 0.93 6.93 -47.92
CA LEU A 788 -0.33 7.40 -47.34
C LEU A 788 -0.14 8.40 -46.19
N ILE A 789 1.06 8.46 -45.59
CA ILE A 789 1.37 9.41 -44.52
C ILE A 789 1.52 10.81 -45.10
N THR A 790 0.70 11.73 -44.60
CA THR A 790 0.68 13.12 -45.02
C THR A 790 2.02 13.82 -44.69
N PRO A 791 2.58 14.69 -45.55
CA PRO A 791 3.92 15.25 -45.38
C PRO A 791 4.17 15.98 -44.05
N GLN A 792 3.14 16.62 -43.48
CA GLN A 792 3.16 17.25 -42.16
C GLN A 792 3.50 16.26 -41.04
N GLY A 793 3.21 14.97 -41.23
CA GLY A 793 3.50 13.86 -40.32
C GLY A 793 2.58 13.80 -39.10
N TRP A 794 2.35 14.93 -38.44
CA TRP A 794 1.68 14.99 -37.13
C TRP A 794 0.56 16.03 -37.12
N MET A 795 -0.51 15.76 -36.36
CA MET A 795 -1.67 16.63 -36.25
C MET A 795 -1.74 17.31 -34.88
N PRO A 796 -2.04 18.62 -34.79
CA PRO A 796 -2.37 19.26 -33.52
C PRO A 796 -3.62 18.64 -32.88
N TRP A 797 -3.70 18.62 -31.56
CA TRP A 797 -4.93 18.24 -30.85
C TRP A 797 -5.98 19.35 -30.94
N SER A 798 -5.62 20.54 -30.45
CA SER A 798 -6.43 21.76 -30.56
C SER A 798 -5.55 23.00 -30.40
N GLY A 799 -5.56 23.89 -31.38
CA GLY A 799 -4.71 25.10 -31.38
C GLY A 799 -3.24 24.78 -31.11
N ASN A 800 -2.66 25.49 -30.14
CA ASN A 800 -1.26 25.33 -29.72
C ASN A 800 -1.05 24.41 -28.50
N PHE A 801 -2.09 23.69 -28.05
CA PHE A 801 -1.99 22.78 -26.90
C PHE A 801 -0.89 21.74 -27.12
N ALA A 802 -0.09 21.50 -26.08
CA ALA A 802 1.02 20.53 -26.02
C ALA A 802 2.21 20.77 -26.97
N LEU A 803 2.12 21.66 -27.98
CA LEU A 803 3.13 21.77 -29.05
C LEU A 803 4.53 22.15 -28.56
N LYS A 804 4.64 22.76 -27.36
CA LYS A 804 5.91 23.14 -26.73
C LYS A 804 6.51 22.03 -25.84
N THR A 805 5.70 21.06 -25.42
CA THR A 805 6.01 20.11 -24.34
C THR A 805 5.99 18.65 -24.79
N LEU A 806 5.23 18.30 -25.83
CA LEU A 806 5.21 16.97 -26.43
C LEU A 806 6.57 16.60 -27.02
N TYR A 807 6.87 15.30 -27.17
CA TYR A 807 8.04 14.82 -27.92
C TYR A 807 7.64 13.80 -28.99
N TYR A 808 7.60 14.26 -30.25
CA TYR A 808 7.30 13.44 -31.43
C TYR A 808 8.54 13.29 -32.29
N GLY A 809 9.20 12.14 -32.18
CA GLY A 809 10.52 11.87 -32.72
C GLY A 809 10.52 10.91 -33.91
N GLU A 810 11.32 11.20 -34.92
CA GLU A 810 11.62 10.28 -36.03
C GLU A 810 13.14 10.04 -36.11
N PHE A 811 13.54 8.81 -36.45
CA PHE A 811 14.95 8.46 -36.69
C PHE A 811 15.09 7.37 -37.75
N ASN A 812 15.86 7.66 -38.80
CA ASN A 812 16.24 6.69 -39.83
C ASN A 812 15.05 5.93 -40.45
N ASN A 813 13.89 6.59 -40.59
CA ASN A 813 12.72 6.01 -41.25
C ASN A 813 12.93 5.97 -42.78
N SER A 814 12.26 5.03 -43.45
CA SER A 814 12.32 4.84 -44.91
C SER A 814 10.92 4.83 -45.54
N GLY A 815 10.85 4.85 -46.88
CA GLY A 815 9.59 4.88 -47.64
C GLY A 815 9.13 6.29 -47.99
N ASN A 816 8.16 6.41 -48.90
CA ASN A 816 7.74 7.71 -49.43
C ASN A 816 7.07 8.63 -48.39
N GLY A 817 6.53 8.06 -47.31
CA GLY A 817 5.93 8.81 -46.20
C GLY A 817 6.95 9.35 -45.19
N SER A 818 8.24 9.03 -45.33
CA SER A 818 9.29 9.43 -44.36
C SER A 818 10.00 10.75 -44.71
N GLU A 819 9.50 11.52 -45.69
CA GLU A 819 10.08 12.82 -46.05
C GLU A 819 9.99 13.84 -44.89
N LEU A 820 11.15 14.32 -44.41
CA LEU A 820 11.22 15.21 -43.25
C LEU A 820 11.06 16.70 -43.60
N SER A 821 11.31 17.10 -44.84
CA SER A 821 11.39 18.52 -45.28
C SER A 821 10.12 19.34 -45.02
N LYS A 822 8.96 18.66 -44.97
CA LYS A 822 7.62 19.26 -44.82
C LYS A 822 6.97 18.94 -43.48
N ARG A 823 7.69 18.29 -42.56
CA ARG A 823 7.16 18.01 -41.22
C ARG A 823 6.81 19.31 -40.51
N VAL A 824 5.82 19.24 -39.64
CA VAL A 824 5.48 20.35 -38.74
C VAL A 824 6.72 20.77 -37.93
N GLN A 825 6.92 22.08 -37.78
CA GLN A 825 8.12 22.64 -37.15
C GLN A 825 8.29 22.25 -35.68
N TRP A 826 7.19 21.88 -35.01
CA TRP A 826 7.21 21.39 -33.64
C TRP A 826 7.49 19.89 -33.53
N SER A 827 7.68 19.13 -34.63
CA SER A 827 8.18 17.75 -34.53
C SER A 827 9.66 17.71 -34.17
N SER A 828 10.25 16.53 -33.99
CA SER A 828 11.65 16.37 -33.56
C SER A 828 12.34 15.24 -34.33
N GLN A 829 13.65 15.39 -34.50
CA GLN A 829 14.54 14.30 -34.88
C GLN A 829 15.24 13.77 -33.65
N ILE A 830 15.30 12.44 -33.51
CA ILE A 830 16.03 11.84 -32.39
C ILE A 830 17.53 11.96 -32.69
N PRO A 831 18.35 12.54 -31.82
CA PRO A 831 19.80 12.59 -32.05
C PRO A 831 20.38 11.17 -32.03
N THR A 832 21.32 10.88 -32.94
CA THR A 832 21.93 9.55 -33.11
C THR A 832 22.44 8.94 -31.80
N GLY A 833 23.05 9.75 -30.93
CA GLY A 833 23.59 9.29 -29.62
C GLY A 833 22.53 8.96 -28.56
N HIS A 834 21.23 9.19 -28.84
CA HIS A 834 20.15 8.98 -27.88
C HIS A 834 19.09 7.98 -28.35
N VAL A 835 19.27 7.35 -29.51
CA VAL A 835 18.33 6.35 -30.04
C VAL A 835 18.16 5.17 -29.07
N ASP A 836 19.22 4.75 -28.39
CA ASP A 836 19.22 3.61 -27.47
C ASP A 836 18.40 3.86 -26.20
N VAL A 837 18.02 5.10 -25.88
CA VAL A 837 17.06 5.41 -24.81
C VAL A 837 15.72 4.70 -25.05
N TYR A 838 15.37 4.51 -26.33
CA TYR A 838 14.14 3.84 -26.76
C TYR A 838 14.32 2.33 -27.02
N SER A 839 15.38 1.71 -26.51
CA SER A 839 15.58 0.25 -26.57
C SER A 839 14.71 -0.51 -25.57
N VAL A 840 14.55 -1.82 -25.77
CA VAL A 840 13.80 -2.71 -24.85
C VAL A 840 14.35 -2.67 -23.43
N THR A 841 15.67 -2.67 -23.29
CA THR A 841 16.37 -2.59 -22.00
C THR A 841 16.19 -1.22 -21.34
N ASN A 842 16.35 -0.12 -22.09
CA ASN A 842 16.37 1.21 -21.47
C ASN A 842 14.97 1.78 -21.24
N PHE A 843 14.06 1.61 -22.19
CA PHE A 843 12.74 2.23 -22.14
C PHE A 843 11.77 1.47 -21.24
N ILE A 844 11.76 0.13 -21.32
CA ILE A 844 10.81 -0.74 -20.59
C ILE A 844 11.47 -1.76 -19.66
N GLN A 845 12.81 -1.77 -19.56
CA GLN A 845 13.56 -2.69 -18.68
C GLN A 845 13.21 -4.16 -18.97
N GLY A 846 13.01 -4.49 -20.25
CA GLY A 846 12.50 -5.80 -20.67
C GLY A 846 13.44 -6.97 -20.32
N ASP A 847 14.73 -6.71 -20.18
CA ASP A 847 15.75 -7.66 -19.72
C ASP A 847 15.52 -8.12 -18.27
N GLN A 848 14.86 -7.29 -17.45
CA GLN A 848 14.56 -7.57 -16.05
C GLN A 848 13.28 -8.39 -15.86
N TRP A 849 12.49 -8.57 -16.93
CA TRP A 849 11.22 -9.29 -16.84
C TRP A 849 11.47 -10.79 -16.67
N LYS A 850 10.69 -11.41 -15.78
CA LYS A 850 10.78 -12.85 -15.51
C LYS A 850 9.99 -13.63 -16.56
N LEU A 851 10.65 -13.95 -17.67
CA LEU A 851 10.05 -14.69 -18.79
C LEU A 851 10.05 -16.22 -18.64
N ALA A 852 10.78 -16.78 -17.67
CA ALA A 852 10.83 -18.24 -17.41
C ALA A 852 10.03 -18.61 -16.16
#